data_AF-A0A5N5EFQ3-F1
#
_entry.id   AF-A0A5N5EFQ3-F1
#
_cell.length_a   1.000
_cell.length_b   1.000
_cell.length_c   1.000
_cell.angle_alpha   90.00
_cell.angle_beta   90.00
_cell.angle_gamma   90.00
#
_symmetry.space_group_name_H-M   'P 1'
#
loop_
_entity.id
_entity.type
_entity.pdbx_description
1 polymer ?
#
loop_
_entity_poly.entity_id
_entity_poly.type
_entity_poly.pdbx_seq_one_letter_code
_entity_poly.pdbx_strand_id
1 'polypeptide(L)'
;MIRLPSTHAAITAPLPASSAQFPGIAIGRSLLDGREFRLSPVLTPSAVLPSTNSLGMGGLGSGKSTTAKTRIRREILDHGHQAVVIDSFGEDNATGEWAPLVRSLGGKVIEAGAFTLNPCSDLFPPEVREQLVRSLILAVEPSALTPQATHALQHGLNSPKAVSLVGLVDALAVPEDGRWPAARLTEWGEGAAIALSRYTEGSLRGLFDGQDAALPPVDLPILSFDFTRLDRNSPAIPSLMAAVSCWAEHVWLPQSTAVHRHLVLEEAWQILLSPATSELIQRLLKNSRKASLSLDVVMHTLSDLGDGRAQDLARLCEVAHVGRLGPEEAAIVGTLLGLPQWAISTIPTLGPGQAVWKVGPSHVDIIETVLTEEEAALTDTSSRRRRAQEAAAVGQEEATADEHGQDEEPADDDEPEEEKEEQEEWAWEMPPNVIDWHERAIQAAREGRCSEAADLAALGEREDIANHGLNSPEAVRWMSTRAHVADLCGSPGQAAQLRATVAHMGNSADRPTYETPVTEYGPQEPAPLPAADDDTSSPARRRILPAALTVGALGLALAFVWANPGGEEAQRQQRDEKTAAAYEGQASAVLDIDGVDADLVAEWTGDKEKVILRLLTSWAPDAQYLRIDVGDRSAISKRPKGESIIRTPEIVVPVKDPRAEVTVRVAIGGPTWQEGYRAPWREIRLSPVTGAAVETETGKTLPST
;
A
#
# COMPACT_ATOMS: atom_id res chain seq x y z
N MET A 1 -14.65 -0.86 65.30
CA MET A 1 -15.36 -1.17 64.03
C MET A 1 -15.38 0.11 63.21
N ILE A 2 -14.43 0.28 62.29
CA ILE A 2 -14.28 1.51 61.49
C ILE A 2 -15.10 1.31 60.21
N ARG A 3 -16.07 2.21 59.94
CA ARG A 3 -16.76 2.26 58.65
C ARG A 3 -15.91 3.08 57.69
N LEU A 4 -15.45 2.46 56.61
CA LEU A 4 -14.86 3.17 55.48
C LEU A 4 -15.98 3.86 54.66
N PRO A 5 -15.76 5.08 54.13
CA PRO A 5 -16.72 5.75 53.26
C PRO A 5 -16.84 5.02 51.90
N SER A 6 -18.05 5.02 51.36
CA SER A 6 -18.48 4.17 50.23
C SER A 6 -18.06 4.66 48.84
N THR A 7 -16.88 5.27 48.70
CA THR A 7 -16.36 5.83 47.44
C THR A 7 -15.04 5.20 46.96
N HIS A 8 -14.50 4.21 47.70
CA HIS A 8 -13.32 3.43 47.27
C HIS A 8 -13.62 1.96 46.91
N ALA A 9 -14.89 1.57 46.80
CA ALA A 9 -15.32 0.23 46.37
C ALA A 9 -15.40 0.11 44.83
N ALA A 10 -14.30 0.42 44.13
CA ALA A 10 -14.20 0.29 42.67
C ALA A 10 -12.79 -0.08 42.18
N ILE A 11 -11.98 -0.78 43.01
CA ILE A 11 -10.71 -1.41 42.60
C ILE A 11 -10.77 -2.90 42.97
N THR A 12 -11.66 -3.63 42.30
CA THR A 12 -11.61 -5.08 42.03
C THR A 12 -12.75 -5.46 41.07
N ALA A 13 -12.84 -4.77 39.92
CA ALA A 13 -13.26 -5.54 38.76
C ALA A 13 -12.09 -6.50 38.47
N PRO A 14 -12.32 -7.82 38.34
CA PRO A 14 -11.29 -8.63 37.71
C PRO A 14 -11.12 -8.08 36.29
N LEU A 15 -9.97 -7.46 36.03
CA LEU A 15 -9.47 -7.39 34.66
C LEU A 15 -9.60 -8.82 34.09
N PRO A 16 -10.06 -9.01 32.84
CA PRO A 16 -10.08 -10.31 32.20
C PRO A 16 -8.66 -10.72 31.81
N ALA A 17 -7.78 -10.81 32.82
CA ALA A 17 -6.46 -11.41 32.73
C ALA A 17 -6.67 -12.87 32.36
N SER A 18 -6.38 -13.18 31.09
CA SER A 18 -6.47 -14.53 30.57
C SER A 18 -5.63 -15.46 31.45
N SER A 19 -6.22 -16.54 31.97
CA SER A 19 -5.47 -17.59 32.65
C SER A 19 -4.72 -18.51 31.68
N ALA A 20 -4.83 -18.25 30.36
CA ALA A 20 -4.11 -19.00 29.34
C ALA A 20 -2.60 -18.77 29.47
N GLN A 21 -1.86 -19.86 29.57
CA GLN A 21 -0.41 -19.91 29.47
C GLN A 21 -0.09 -20.80 28.28
N PHE A 22 0.70 -20.31 27.32
CA PHE A 22 1.16 -21.11 26.19
C PHE A 22 2.61 -21.56 26.44
N PRO A 23 2.98 -22.77 26.00
CA PRO A 23 4.34 -23.27 26.12
C PRO A 23 5.28 -22.61 25.10
N GLY A 24 6.59 -22.77 25.34
CA GLY A 24 7.64 -22.40 24.38
C GLY A 24 8.46 -21.18 24.76
N ILE A 25 8.99 -20.53 23.72
CA ILE A 25 9.88 -19.38 23.83
C ILE A 25 9.23 -18.22 24.59
N ALA A 26 10.03 -17.47 25.36
CA ALA A 26 9.60 -16.16 25.84
C ALA A 26 9.49 -15.18 24.65
N ILE A 27 8.46 -14.36 24.65
CA ILE A 27 8.28 -13.27 23.66
C ILE A 27 8.36 -11.93 24.36
N GLY A 28 7.64 -11.77 25.47
CA GLY A 28 7.46 -10.45 26.08
C GLY A 28 6.70 -10.47 27.40
N ARG A 29 6.02 -9.37 27.69
CA ARG A 29 5.20 -9.20 28.89
C ARG A 29 3.81 -8.68 28.56
N SER A 30 2.78 -9.25 29.19
CA SER A 30 1.42 -8.71 29.14
C SER A 30 1.38 -7.33 29.80
N LEU A 31 0.82 -6.34 29.10
CA LEU A 31 0.53 -5.02 29.65
C LEU A 31 -0.82 -5.00 30.40
N LEU A 32 -1.62 -6.07 30.32
CA LEU A 32 -2.87 -6.20 31.07
C LEU A 32 -2.66 -6.74 32.49
N ASP A 33 -1.74 -7.68 32.70
CA ASP A 33 -1.50 -8.28 34.02
C ASP A 33 -0.03 -8.38 34.47
N GLY A 34 0.92 -7.95 33.63
CA GLY A 34 2.35 -7.90 33.95
C GLY A 34 3.09 -9.24 33.87
N ARG A 35 2.43 -10.34 33.49
CA ARG A 35 3.06 -11.68 33.38
C ARG A 35 3.92 -11.82 32.13
N GLU A 36 4.88 -12.73 32.19
CA GLU A 36 5.64 -13.17 31.02
C GLU A 36 4.71 -13.87 30.02
N PHE A 37 4.77 -13.43 28.75
CA PHE A 37 4.08 -14.06 27.64
C PHE A 37 5.06 -14.94 26.86
N ARG A 38 4.70 -16.22 26.73
CA ARG A 38 5.42 -17.27 26.00
C ARG A 38 4.51 -17.82 24.92
N LEU A 39 5.07 -18.18 23.76
CA LEU A 39 4.34 -18.88 22.70
C LEU A 39 5.29 -19.48 21.66
N SER A 40 5.35 -20.82 21.62
CA SER A 40 5.76 -21.59 20.44
C SER A 40 4.54 -22.33 19.89
N PRO A 41 3.99 -21.94 18.73
CA PRO A 41 2.72 -22.48 18.21
C PRO A 41 2.71 -24.01 18.10
N VAL A 42 3.81 -24.62 17.62
CA VAL A 42 3.93 -26.08 17.45
C VAL A 42 3.89 -26.86 18.77
N LEU A 43 4.27 -26.24 19.90
CA LEU A 43 4.22 -26.85 21.22
C LEU A 43 2.84 -26.72 21.89
N THR A 44 1.96 -25.87 21.34
CA THR A 44 0.61 -25.66 21.87
C THR A 44 -0.30 -26.81 21.41
N PRO A 45 -1.14 -27.39 22.30
CA PRO A 45 -2.03 -28.47 21.92
C PRO A 45 -2.96 -28.07 20.76
N SER A 46 -3.10 -28.94 19.75
CA SER A 46 -3.92 -28.66 18.55
C SER A 46 -5.42 -28.47 18.79
N ALA A 47 -5.90 -28.80 20.00
CA ALA A 47 -7.25 -28.48 20.45
C ALA A 47 -7.42 -27.01 20.92
N VAL A 48 -6.32 -26.32 21.23
CA VAL A 48 -6.25 -24.90 21.62
C VAL A 48 -5.82 -24.05 20.43
N LEU A 49 -4.82 -24.51 19.68
CA LEU A 49 -4.28 -23.85 18.51
C LEU A 49 -4.16 -24.86 17.34
N PRO A 50 -5.24 -25.11 16.59
CA PRO A 50 -5.19 -25.96 15.41
C PRO A 50 -4.17 -25.55 14.33
N SER A 51 -3.80 -24.27 14.20
CA SER A 51 -2.91 -23.76 13.13
C SER A 51 -1.68 -23.05 13.70
N THR A 52 -0.49 -23.42 13.23
CA THR A 52 0.78 -22.81 13.65
C THR A 52 1.19 -21.61 12.79
N ASN A 53 0.35 -21.21 11.83
CA ASN A 53 0.61 -20.09 10.92
C ASN A 53 0.38 -18.76 11.66
N SER A 54 1.30 -17.80 11.48
CA SER A 54 1.27 -16.50 12.16
C SER A 54 1.27 -15.31 11.20
N LEU A 55 0.66 -14.21 11.67
CA LEU A 55 0.51 -12.96 10.94
C LEU A 55 1.02 -11.78 11.79
N GLY A 56 2.08 -11.12 11.33
CA GLY A 56 2.60 -9.89 11.91
C GLY A 56 2.18 -8.67 11.10
N MET A 57 1.49 -7.72 11.74
CA MET A 57 1.01 -6.49 11.09
C MET A 57 1.43 -5.25 11.88
N GLY A 58 1.61 -4.12 11.19
CA GLY A 58 1.88 -2.84 11.84
C GLY A 58 2.50 -1.80 10.92
N GLY A 59 2.17 -0.53 11.18
CA GLY A 59 2.77 0.60 10.49
C GLY A 59 4.28 0.70 10.73
N LEU A 60 4.93 1.62 10.01
CA LEU A 60 6.38 1.81 10.11
C LEU A 60 6.81 2.13 11.56
N GLY A 61 7.87 1.49 12.03
CA GLY A 61 8.38 1.65 13.40
C GLY A 61 7.54 0.97 14.50
N SER A 62 6.54 0.14 14.16
CA SER A 62 5.75 -0.63 15.13
C SER A 62 6.52 -1.74 15.85
N GLY A 63 7.66 -2.19 15.29
CA GLY A 63 8.42 -3.35 15.81
C GLY A 63 8.00 -4.71 15.23
N LYS A 64 7.19 -4.74 14.16
CA LYS A 64 6.71 -5.97 13.48
C LYS A 64 7.85 -6.94 13.13
N SER A 65 8.87 -6.44 12.43
CA SER A 65 10.06 -7.17 11.98
C SER A 65 10.95 -7.58 13.16
N THR A 66 11.20 -6.69 14.11
CA THR A 66 11.91 -6.98 15.37
C THR A 66 11.29 -8.15 16.15
N THR A 67 9.96 -8.18 16.27
CA THR A 67 9.21 -9.26 16.93
C THR A 67 9.35 -10.57 16.16
N ALA A 68 9.20 -10.55 14.83
CA ALA A 68 9.33 -11.73 13.98
C ALA A 68 10.75 -12.33 14.04
N LYS A 69 11.79 -11.49 13.83
CA LYS A 69 13.20 -11.87 13.92
C LYS A 69 13.55 -12.48 15.28
N THR A 70 13.10 -11.85 16.37
CA THR A 70 13.32 -12.34 17.74
C THR A 70 12.67 -13.71 17.97
N ARG A 71 11.43 -13.91 17.51
CA ARG A 71 10.75 -15.21 17.58
C ARG A 71 11.52 -16.28 16.82
N ILE A 72 11.84 -16.05 15.55
CA ILE A 72 12.57 -17.02 14.72
C ILE A 72 13.94 -17.36 15.32
N ARG A 73 14.67 -16.36 15.85
CA ARG A 73 15.93 -16.58 16.57
C ARG A 73 15.76 -17.54 17.75
N ARG A 74 14.76 -17.30 18.60
CA ARG A 74 14.51 -18.11 19.80
C ARG A 74 14.00 -19.51 19.44
N GLU A 75 13.11 -19.66 18.46
CA GLU A 75 12.66 -20.98 17.96
C GLU A 75 13.83 -21.84 17.42
N ILE A 76 14.78 -21.22 16.71
CA ILE A 76 15.99 -21.91 16.23
C ILE A 76 16.90 -22.33 17.40
N LEU A 77 17.18 -21.42 18.34
CA LEU A 77 18.12 -21.66 19.44
C LEU A 77 17.57 -22.59 20.53
N ASP A 78 16.31 -22.40 20.95
CA ASP A 78 15.72 -23.12 22.08
C ASP A 78 15.11 -24.47 21.66
N HIS A 79 14.65 -24.59 20.41
CA HIS A 79 13.88 -25.74 19.93
C HIS A 79 14.48 -26.42 18.68
N GLY A 80 15.58 -25.91 18.12
CA GLY A 80 16.25 -26.53 16.96
C GLY A 80 15.39 -26.50 15.70
N HIS A 81 14.53 -25.49 15.56
CA HIS A 81 13.77 -25.27 14.34
C HIS A 81 14.69 -24.79 13.20
N GLN A 82 14.16 -24.82 11.98
CA GLN A 82 14.80 -24.18 10.82
C GLN A 82 13.91 -23.08 10.24
N ALA A 83 14.50 -22.08 9.60
CA ALA A 83 13.76 -21.04 8.89
C ALA A 83 14.26 -20.80 7.46
N VAL A 84 13.31 -20.54 6.56
CA VAL A 84 13.56 -19.92 5.25
C VAL A 84 12.86 -18.58 5.25
N VAL A 85 13.59 -17.52 4.93
CA VAL A 85 13.10 -16.15 4.85
C VAL A 85 13.10 -15.70 3.40
N ILE A 86 12.01 -15.08 2.98
CA ILE A 86 11.95 -14.28 1.76
C ILE A 86 12.04 -12.82 2.22
N ASP A 87 13.19 -12.20 1.95
CA ASP A 87 13.60 -10.91 2.50
C ASP A 87 13.50 -9.83 1.40
N SER A 88 12.32 -9.22 1.34
CA SER A 88 11.92 -8.26 0.30
C SER A 88 12.33 -6.81 0.62
N PHE A 89 13.03 -6.56 1.74
CA PHE A 89 13.27 -5.22 2.28
C PHE A 89 14.66 -5.08 2.91
N GLY A 90 15.29 -3.93 2.74
CA GLY A 90 16.54 -3.59 3.41
C GLY A 90 16.78 -2.08 3.45
N GLU A 91 17.35 -1.59 4.55
CA GLU A 91 17.57 -0.16 4.84
C GLU A 91 18.52 0.56 3.87
N ASP A 92 19.35 -0.21 3.17
CA ASP A 92 20.54 0.29 2.50
C ASP A 92 20.46 0.26 0.96
N ASN A 93 19.40 -0.33 0.40
CA ASN A 93 19.37 -0.88 -0.96
C ASN A 93 20.54 -1.86 -1.26
N ALA A 94 21.29 -2.27 -0.23
CA ALA A 94 22.56 -3.00 -0.35
C ALA A 94 22.53 -4.39 0.31
N THR A 95 21.77 -4.57 1.40
CA THR A 95 21.59 -5.83 2.12
C THR A 95 20.22 -5.89 2.78
N GLY A 96 19.58 -7.06 2.73
CA GLY A 96 18.28 -7.33 3.35
C GLY A 96 18.28 -7.30 4.88
N GLU A 97 17.10 -7.01 5.41
CA GLU A 97 16.81 -6.78 6.83
C GLU A 97 17.14 -7.98 7.73
N TRP A 98 17.13 -9.20 7.19
CA TRP A 98 17.40 -10.42 7.95
C TRP A 98 18.87 -10.86 7.89
N ALA A 99 19.69 -10.24 7.03
CA ALA A 99 21.08 -10.66 6.81
C ALA A 99 21.96 -10.70 8.08
N PRO A 100 21.88 -9.76 9.04
CA PRO A 100 22.65 -9.84 10.30
C PRO A 100 22.26 -11.05 11.15
N LEU A 101 20.96 -11.30 11.31
CA LEU A 101 20.42 -12.43 12.08
C LEU A 101 20.78 -13.78 11.43
N VAL A 102 20.64 -13.88 10.11
CA VAL A 102 20.96 -15.09 9.35
C VAL A 102 22.42 -15.49 9.57
N ARG A 103 23.33 -14.50 9.53
CA ARG A 103 24.77 -14.73 9.75
C ARG A 103 25.09 -15.10 11.20
N SER A 104 24.42 -14.49 12.20
CA SER A 104 24.67 -14.81 13.61
C SER A 104 24.24 -16.23 14.00
N LEU A 105 23.25 -16.79 13.30
CA LEU A 105 22.77 -18.17 13.48
C LEU A 105 23.51 -19.21 12.62
N GLY A 106 24.62 -18.85 11.97
CA GLY A 106 25.37 -19.76 11.08
C GLY A 106 24.61 -20.13 9.80
N GLY A 107 23.60 -19.34 9.42
CA GLY A 107 22.84 -19.49 8.20
C GLY A 107 23.51 -18.86 6.97
N LYS A 108 22.80 -18.87 5.83
CA LYS A 108 23.29 -18.30 4.56
C LYS A 108 22.28 -17.32 3.97
N VAL A 109 22.78 -16.14 3.58
CA VAL A 109 22.06 -15.17 2.76
C VAL A 109 22.31 -15.48 1.29
N ILE A 110 21.24 -15.44 0.49
CA ILE A 110 21.19 -15.76 -0.92
C ILE A 110 20.75 -14.49 -1.65
N GLU A 111 21.71 -13.65 -2.01
CA GLU A 111 21.47 -12.40 -2.75
C GLU A 111 21.05 -12.70 -4.19
N ALA A 112 19.90 -12.17 -4.62
CA ALA A 112 19.45 -12.28 -6.00
C ALA A 112 20.49 -11.67 -6.97
N GLY A 113 20.87 -12.41 -8.00
CA GLY A 113 21.92 -12.02 -8.95
C GLY A 113 23.33 -12.48 -8.59
N ALA A 114 23.59 -12.85 -7.32
CA ALA A 114 24.88 -13.41 -6.88
C ALA A 114 24.85 -14.93 -6.71
N PHE A 115 23.68 -15.50 -6.42
CA PHE A 115 23.44 -16.94 -6.40
C PHE A 115 22.32 -17.30 -7.38
N THR A 116 22.50 -18.40 -8.11
CA THR A 116 21.57 -18.84 -9.15
C THR A 116 20.87 -20.13 -8.73
N LEU A 117 19.54 -20.06 -8.70
CA LEU A 117 18.70 -21.23 -8.49
C LEU A 117 18.66 -22.05 -9.78
N ASN A 118 18.72 -23.38 -9.72
CA ASN A 118 18.54 -24.20 -10.91
C ASN A 118 17.09 -24.67 -11.08
N PRO A 119 16.26 -24.04 -11.94
CA PRO A 119 14.87 -24.47 -12.15
C PRO A 119 14.75 -25.80 -12.91
N CYS A 120 15.83 -26.27 -13.54
CA CYS A 120 15.88 -27.52 -14.31
C CYS A 120 16.44 -28.71 -13.51
N SER A 121 16.72 -28.54 -12.22
CA SER A 121 17.27 -29.58 -11.33
C SER A 121 16.44 -30.87 -11.37
N ASP A 122 17.14 -32.00 -11.40
CA ASP A 122 16.60 -33.37 -11.36
C ASP A 122 16.05 -33.77 -9.98
N LEU A 123 16.35 -32.99 -8.93
CA LEU A 123 15.74 -33.13 -7.60
C LEU A 123 14.25 -32.69 -7.59
N PHE A 124 13.80 -31.96 -8.62
CA PHE A 124 12.37 -31.67 -8.79
C PHE A 124 11.65 -32.84 -9.48
N PRO A 125 10.47 -33.27 -9.00
CA PRO A 125 9.59 -34.16 -9.75
C PRO A 125 9.34 -33.63 -11.17
N PRO A 126 9.27 -34.48 -12.22
CA PRO A 126 9.18 -34.01 -13.61
C PRO A 126 8.04 -33.02 -13.88
N GLU A 127 6.88 -33.25 -13.27
CA GLU A 127 5.68 -32.42 -13.40
C GLU A 127 5.86 -31.06 -12.72
N VAL A 128 6.53 -31.05 -11.56
CA VAL A 128 6.87 -29.85 -10.79
C VAL A 128 7.91 -29.01 -11.53
N ARG A 129 8.89 -29.66 -12.15
CA ARG A 129 9.91 -29.04 -13.00
C ARG A 129 9.28 -28.39 -14.23
N GLU A 130 8.37 -29.08 -14.91
CA GLU A 130 7.57 -28.50 -16.01
C GLU A 130 6.77 -27.28 -15.53
N GLN A 131 6.04 -27.42 -14.41
CA GLN A 131 5.23 -26.34 -13.86
C GLN A 131 6.07 -25.10 -13.50
N LEU A 132 7.24 -25.28 -12.87
CA LEU A 132 8.16 -24.19 -12.53
C LEU A 132 8.62 -23.44 -13.79
N VAL A 133 9.11 -24.15 -14.82
CA VAL A 133 9.56 -23.48 -16.05
C VAL A 133 8.41 -22.79 -16.78
N ARG A 134 7.19 -23.35 -16.74
CA ARG A 134 5.99 -22.69 -17.25
C ARG A 134 5.67 -21.41 -16.47
N SER A 135 5.80 -21.42 -15.15
CA SER A 135 5.66 -20.20 -14.32
C SER A 135 6.73 -19.15 -14.65
N LEU A 136 7.97 -19.55 -14.95
CA LEU A 136 9.01 -18.63 -15.42
C LEU A 136 8.65 -17.98 -16.77
N ILE A 137 8.15 -18.75 -17.74
CA ILE A 137 7.69 -18.20 -19.03
C ILE A 137 6.54 -17.22 -18.81
N LEU A 138 5.52 -17.61 -18.03
CA LEU A 138 4.36 -16.76 -17.73
C LEU A 138 4.72 -15.47 -16.99
N ALA A 139 5.80 -15.45 -16.20
CA ALA A 139 6.25 -14.25 -15.49
C ALA A 139 6.87 -13.19 -16.41
N VAL A 140 7.42 -13.57 -17.59
CA VAL A 140 8.13 -12.63 -18.49
C VAL A 140 7.46 -12.42 -19.85
N GLU A 141 6.74 -13.42 -20.34
CA GLU A 141 6.04 -13.38 -21.63
C GLU A 141 4.86 -14.37 -21.63
N PRO A 142 3.68 -13.99 -21.09
CA PRO A 142 2.51 -14.85 -21.01
C PRO A 142 2.06 -15.41 -22.36
N SER A 143 2.26 -14.66 -23.45
CA SER A 143 1.76 -15.04 -24.79
C SER A 143 2.56 -16.18 -25.43
N ALA A 144 3.80 -16.43 -24.97
CA ALA A 144 4.65 -17.49 -25.50
C ALA A 144 4.11 -18.91 -25.20
N LEU A 145 3.31 -19.08 -24.14
CA LEU A 145 2.91 -20.42 -23.66
C LEU A 145 1.64 -20.96 -24.35
N THR A 146 1.76 -21.24 -25.65
CA THR A 146 0.71 -21.93 -26.43
C THR A 146 0.66 -23.45 -26.14
N PRO A 147 -0.40 -24.18 -26.55
CA PRO A 147 -0.42 -25.64 -26.45
C PRO A 147 0.74 -26.32 -27.20
N GLN A 148 1.12 -25.77 -28.35
CA GLN A 148 2.26 -26.19 -29.16
C GLN A 148 3.58 -25.95 -28.42
N ALA A 149 3.78 -24.74 -27.88
CA ALA A 149 4.97 -24.41 -27.09
C ALA A 149 5.06 -25.24 -25.80
N THR A 150 3.94 -25.56 -25.17
CA THR A 150 3.88 -26.48 -24.02
C THR A 150 4.36 -27.88 -24.41
N HIS A 151 3.99 -28.38 -25.60
CA HIS A 151 4.48 -29.67 -26.09
C HIS A 151 5.98 -29.64 -26.45
N ALA A 152 6.46 -28.55 -27.06
CA ALA A 152 7.88 -28.35 -27.34
C ALA A 152 8.70 -28.25 -26.05
N LEU A 153 8.19 -27.57 -25.01
CA LEU A 153 8.78 -27.50 -23.67
C LEU A 153 8.84 -28.88 -23.00
N GLN A 154 7.77 -29.67 -23.07
CA GLN A 154 7.77 -31.05 -22.58
C GLN A 154 8.81 -31.90 -23.31
N HIS A 155 8.99 -31.73 -24.62
CA HIS A 155 10.06 -32.41 -25.35
C HIS A 155 11.45 -31.93 -24.89
N GLY A 156 11.68 -30.61 -24.82
CA GLY A 156 12.95 -30.02 -24.39
C GLY A 156 13.37 -30.44 -22.98
N LEU A 157 12.44 -30.49 -22.02
CA LEU A 157 12.69 -30.94 -20.63
C LEU A 157 13.10 -32.42 -20.52
N ASN A 158 12.85 -33.23 -21.55
CA ASN A 158 13.33 -34.62 -21.63
C ASN A 158 14.70 -34.74 -22.32
N SER A 159 15.26 -33.65 -22.84
CA SER A 159 16.61 -33.63 -23.41
C SER A 159 17.67 -33.78 -22.32
N PRO A 160 18.78 -34.51 -22.55
CA PRO A 160 19.92 -34.54 -21.62
C PRO A 160 20.58 -33.15 -21.43
N LYS A 161 20.29 -32.18 -22.30
CA LYS A 161 20.73 -30.78 -22.13
C LYS A 161 19.97 -30.05 -21.02
N ALA A 162 18.74 -30.44 -20.70
CA ALA A 162 17.84 -29.75 -19.76
C ALA A 162 18.18 -30.03 -18.27
N VAL A 163 19.46 -29.93 -17.93
CA VAL A 163 20.02 -29.95 -16.56
C VAL A 163 20.26 -28.53 -16.02
N SER A 164 20.23 -27.52 -16.89
CA SER A 164 20.30 -26.10 -16.55
C SER A 164 19.33 -25.31 -17.45
N LEU A 165 19.03 -24.06 -17.09
CA LEU A 165 18.12 -23.23 -17.89
C LEU A 165 18.70 -22.93 -19.28
N VAL A 166 20.01 -22.68 -19.38
CA VAL A 166 20.73 -22.50 -20.65
C VAL A 166 20.60 -23.74 -21.53
N GLY A 167 20.85 -24.93 -20.98
CA GLY A 167 20.73 -26.18 -21.74
C GLY A 167 19.29 -26.54 -22.13
N LEU A 168 18.28 -26.03 -21.41
CA LEU A 168 16.89 -26.11 -21.84
C LEU A 168 16.58 -25.16 -23.00
N VAL A 169 17.12 -23.93 -23.00
CA VAL A 169 17.03 -23.00 -24.14
C VAL A 169 17.69 -23.64 -25.38
N ASP A 170 18.87 -24.24 -25.24
CA ASP A 170 19.54 -24.98 -26.32
C ASP A 170 18.74 -26.19 -26.83
N ALA A 171 17.98 -26.86 -25.95
CA ALA A 171 17.10 -27.97 -26.31
C ALA A 171 15.82 -27.52 -27.04
N LEU A 172 15.36 -26.29 -26.80
CA LEU A 172 14.22 -25.68 -27.51
C LEU A 172 14.63 -25.08 -28.85
N ALA A 173 15.80 -24.44 -28.92
CA ALA A 173 16.34 -23.87 -30.15
C ALA A 173 16.79 -24.95 -31.14
N VAL A 174 17.47 -25.99 -30.65
CA VAL A 174 17.94 -27.14 -31.46
C VAL A 174 17.46 -28.46 -30.83
N PRO A 175 16.17 -28.80 -31.01
CA PRO A 175 15.58 -30.05 -30.55
C PRO A 175 16.02 -31.23 -31.43
N GLU A 176 15.88 -32.44 -30.90
CA GLU A 176 16.09 -33.68 -31.64
C GLU A 176 14.76 -34.18 -32.24
N ASP A 177 14.82 -35.12 -33.19
CA ASP A 177 13.61 -35.75 -33.72
C ASP A 177 12.92 -36.58 -32.63
N GLY A 178 11.62 -36.36 -32.43
CA GLY A 178 10.79 -37.08 -31.47
C GLY A 178 9.57 -37.72 -32.13
N ARG A 179 8.40 -37.59 -31.48
CA ARG A 179 7.10 -37.88 -32.13
C ARG A 179 6.84 -36.95 -33.32
N TRP A 180 7.43 -35.76 -33.30
CA TRP A 180 7.40 -34.76 -34.36
C TRP A 180 8.82 -34.49 -34.84
N PRO A 181 9.02 -34.09 -36.11
CA PRO A 181 10.33 -33.70 -36.61
C PRO A 181 10.88 -32.47 -35.88
N ALA A 182 12.20 -32.40 -35.71
CA ALA A 182 12.89 -31.30 -35.04
C ALA A 182 12.47 -29.91 -35.56
N ALA A 183 12.35 -29.74 -36.89
CA ALA A 183 11.92 -28.48 -37.50
C ALA A 183 10.54 -27.98 -37.03
N ARG A 184 9.60 -28.89 -36.71
CA ARG A 184 8.28 -28.56 -36.15
C ARG A 184 8.37 -28.25 -34.66
N LEU A 185 9.27 -28.92 -33.95
CA LEU A 185 9.53 -28.66 -32.53
C LEU A 185 10.22 -27.31 -32.32
N THR A 186 11.12 -26.89 -33.22
CA THR A 186 11.70 -25.54 -33.25
C THR A 186 10.64 -24.48 -33.48
N GLU A 187 9.79 -24.63 -34.52
CA GLU A 187 8.68 -23.71 -34.83
C GLU A 187 7.74 -23.54 -33.62
N TRP A 188 7.47 -24.62 -32.88
CA TRP A 188 6.59 -24.59 -31.71
C TRP A 188 7.30 -24.06 -30.45
N GLY A 189 8.60 -24.32 -30.31
CA GLY A 189 9.42 -23.95 -29.15
C GLY A 189 9.97 -22.53 -29.19
N GLU A 190 10.01 -21.88 -30.36
CA GLU A 190 10.63 -20.56 -30.58
C GLU A 190 10.19 -19.51 -29.55
N GLY A 191 8.88 -19.31 -29.36
CA GLY A 191 8.37 -18.34 -28.38
C GLY A 191 8.77 -18.66 -26.94
N ALA A 192 8.80 -19.94 -26.56
CA ALA A 192 9.25 -20.37 -25.23
C ALA A 192 10.76 -20.20 -25.05
N ALA A 193 11.56 -20.46 -26.09
CA ALA A 193 13.01 -20.24 -26.07
C ALA A 193 13.33 -18.75 -25.90
N ILE A 194 12.65 -17.86 -26.64
CA ILE A 194 12.80 -16.41 -26.55
C ILE A 194 12.33 -15.88 -25.18
N ALA A 195 11.25 -16.42 -24.61
CA ALA A 195 10.81 -16.07 -23.27
C ALA A 195 11.87 -16.45 -22.22
N LEU A 196 12.40 -17.68 -22.30
CA LEU A 196 13.42 -18.16 -21.37
C LEU A 196 14.79 -17.47 -21.55
N SER A 197 15.15 -17.02 -22.76
CA SER A 197 16.41 -16.32 -22.99
C SER A 197 16.52 -14.97 -22.27
N ARG A 198 15.39 -14.39 -21.81
CA ARG A 198 15.43 -13.23 -20.90
C ARG A 198 16.20 -13.51 -19.59
N TYR A 199 16.25 -14.76 -19.14
CA TYR A 199 16.96 -15.19 -17.93
C TYR A 199 18.41 -15.64 -18.19
N THR A 200 18.83 -15.86 -19.43
CA THR A 200 20.19 -16.36 -19.77
C THR A 200 21.02 -15.32 -20.52
N GLU A 201 20.39 -14.50 -21.36
CA GLU A 201 21.03 -13.50 -22.22
C GLU A 201 20.48 -12.08 -21.98
N GLY A 202 19.22 -11.99 -21.53
CA GLY A 202 18.50 -10.73 -21.36
C GLY A 202 18.62 -10.08 -19.98
N SER A 203 17.58 -9.29 -19.65
CA SER A 203 17.52 -8.41 -18.48
C SER A 203 17.51 -9.13 -17.12
N LEU A 204 17.31 -10.46 -17.09
CA LEU A 204 17.17 -11.27 -15.88
C LEU A 204 18.30 -12.31 -15.70
N ARG A 205 19.40 -12.13 -16.44
CA ARG A 205 20.65 -12.90 -16.23
C ARG A 205 21.17 -12.74 -14.80
N GLY A 206 21.85 -13.77 -14.30
CA GLY A 206 22.29 -13.90 -12.90
C GLY A 206 21.26 -14.50 -11.94
N LEU A 207 20.04 -14.85 -12.38
CA LEU A 207 19.01 -15.46 -11.52
C LEU A 207 18.97 -16.99 -11.60
N PHE A 208 19.15 -17.57 -12.79
CA PHE A 208 18.91 -19.01 -13.05
C PHE A 208 19.91 -19.67 -14.02
N ASP A 209 20.93 -18.92 -14.45
CA ASP A 209 21.80 -19.18 -15.61
C ASP A 209 23.30 -19.29 -15.27
N GLY A 210 23.64 -19.20 -13.98
CA GLY A 210 25.03 -19.30 -13.51
C GLY A 210 25.63 -20.68 -13.78
N GLN A 211 26.95 -20.72 -13.97
CA GLN A 211 27.67 -21.97 -14.25
C GLN A 211 27.54 -22.99 -13.09
N ASP A 212 27.47 -22.49 -11.85
CA ASP A 212 27.25 -23.28 -10.64
C ASP A 212 25.79 -23.25 -10.16
N ALA A 213 24.81 -23.02 -11.07
CA ALA A 213 23.39 -22.96 -10.70
C ALA A 213 22.96 -24.27 -10.05
N ALA A 214 22.49 -24.18 -8.81
CA ALA A 214 22.21 -25.31 -7.94
C ALA A 214 20.95 -25.07 -7.10
N LEU A 215 20.53 -26.08 -6.35
CA LEU A 215 19.54 -25.89 -5.30
C LEU A 215 20.23 -25.46 -3.99
N PRO A 216 19.61 -24.59 -3.17
CA PRO A 216 20.12 -24.21 -1.87
C PRO A 216 20.27 -25.41 -0.92
N PRO A 217 21.19 -25.34 0.06
CA PRO A 217 21.33 -26.36 1.10
C PRO A 217 20.04 -26.48 1.92
N VAL A 218 19.79 -27.65 2.52
CA VAL A 218 18.52 -27.96 3.22
C VAL A 218 18.67 -28.16 4.72
N ASP A 219 19.91 -28.11 5.22
CA ASP A 219 20.35 -28.47 6.56
C ASP A 219 20.79 -27.26 7.42
N LEU A 220 20.91 -26.06 6.84
CA LEU A 220 21.27 -24.85 7.59
C LEU A 220 20.15 -24.39 8.55
N PRO A 221 20.49 -23.80 9.71
CA PRO A 221 19.50 -23.31 10.68
C PRO A 221 18.57 -22.23 10.12
N ILE A 222 19.11 -21.35 9.28
CA ILE A 222 18.35 -20.31 8.61
C ILE A 222 18.91 -19.99 7.22
N LEU A 223 18.01 -19.72 6.29
CA LEU A 223 18.28 -19.20 4.95
C LEU A 223 17.49 -17.93 4.72
N SER A 224 18.09 -16.94 4.07
CA SER A 224 17.37 -15.76 3.56
C SER A 224 17.60 -15.61 2.07
N PHE A 225 16.53 -15.44 1.30
CA PHE A 225 16.56 -14.99 -0.09
C PHE A 225 16.38 -13.48 -0.12
N ASP A 226 17.47 -12.76 -0.38
CA ASP A 226 17.52 -11.30 -0.33
C ASP A 226 17.21 -10.71 -1.71
N PHE A 227 16.07 -10.03 -1.79
CA PHE A 227 15.54 -9.38 -2.99
C PHE A 227 15.71 -7.86 -2.97
N THR A 228 16.36 -7.29 -1.95
CA THR A 228 16.50 -5.84 -1.71
C THR A 228 17.04 -5.07 -2.91
N ARG A 229 17.88 -5.71 -3.74
CA ARG A 229 18.48 -5.11 -4.95
C ARG A 229 17.62 -5.21 -6.22
N LEU A 230 16.48 -5.89 -6.17
CA LEU A 230 15.59 -6.03 -7.32
C LEU A 230 14.60 -4.85 -7.39
N ASP A 231 14.34 -4.37 -8.61
CA ASP A 231 13.21 -3.48 -8.83
C ASP A 231 11.89 -4.21 -8.49
N ARG A 232 11.04 -3.56 -7.70
CA ARG A 232 9.75 -4.07 -7.22
C ARG A 232 8.78 -4.38 -8.35
N ASN A 233 8.91 -3.70 -9.49
CA ASN A 233 8.11 -3.93 -10.69
C ASN A 233 8.75 -4.96 -11.64
N SER A 234 9.88 -5.56 -11.27
CA SER A 234 10.60 -6.51 -12.11
C SER A 234 9.91 -7.89 -12.14
N PRO A 235 9.78 -8.54 -13.32
CA PRO A 235 9.36 -9.93 -13.41
C PRO A 235 10.34 -10.91 -12.71
N ALA A 236 11.50 -10.45 -12.25
CA ALA A 236 12.39 -11.21 -11.36
C ALA A 236 11.68 -11.72 -10.09
N ILE A 237 10.85 -10.90 -9.44
CA ILE A 237 10.25 -11.24 -8.14
C ILE A 237 9.26 -12.41 -8.26
N PRO A 238 8.24 -12.39 -9.15
CA PRO A 238 7.36 -13.55 -9.35
C PRO A 238 8.12 -14.83 -9.73
N SER A 239 9.19 -14.69 -10.51
CA SER A 239 10.04 -15.80 -10.98
C SER A 239 10.80 -16.48 -9.84
N LEU A 240 11.49 -15.68 -9.03
CA LEU A 240 12.19 -16.14 -7.83
C LEU A 240 11.20 -16.71 -6.82
N MET A 241 10.00 -16.15 -6.70
CA MET A 241 8.95 -16.69 -5.83
C MET A 241 8.43 -18.05 -6.25
N ALA A 242 8.23 -18.28 -7.55
CA ALA A 242 7.94 -19.61 -8.06
C ALA A 242 9.09 -20.59 -7.75
N ALA A 243 10.35 -20.19 -7.99
CA ALA A 243 11.53 -21.04 -7.77
C ALA A 243 11.78 -21.38 -6.28
N VAL A 244 11.78 -20.38 -5.40
CA VAL A 244 11.98 -20.55 -3.95
C VAL A 244 10.86 -21.37 -3.35
N SER A 245 9.60 -21.11 -3.71
CA SER A 245 8.47 -21.87 -3.17
C SER A 245 8.44 -23.32 -3.67
N CYS A 246 8.83 -23.54 -4.93
CA CYS A 246 9.00 -24.88 -5.49
C CYS A 246 10.11 -25.68 -4.79
N TRP A 247 11.29 -25.06 -4.60
CA TRP A 247 12.39 -25.63 -3.81
C TRP A 247 11.97 -25.89 -2.36
N ALA A 248 11.28 -24.94 -1.72
CA ALA A 248 10.79 -25.08 -0.36
C ALA A 248 9.89 -26.31 -0.23
N GLU A 249 8.85 -26.42 -1.08
CA GLU A 249 7.88 -27.51 -0.98
C GLU A 249 8.43 -28.88 -1.37
N HIS A 250 9.19 -28.97 -2.46
CA HIS A 250 9.56 -30.25 -3.06
C HIS A 250 10.97 -30.75 -2.71
N VAL A 251 11.82 -29.90 -2.13
CA VAL A 251 13.22 -30.23 -1.82
C VAL A 251 13.58 -29.95 -0.36
N TRP A 252 13.32 -28.75 0.16
CA TRP A 252 13.63 -28.43 1.56
C TRP A 252 12.72 -29.15 2.56
N LEU A 253 11.39 -29.00 2.46
CA LEU A 253 10.46 -29.64 3.41
C LEU A 253 10.63 -31.19 3.48
N PRO A 254 10.85 -31.92 2.36
CA PRO A 254 11.03 -33.37 2.42
C PRO A 254 12.42 -33.84 2.91
N GLN A 255 13.46 -33.01 2.78
CA GLN A 255 14.85 -33.41 3.11
C GLN A 255 15.36 -32.83 4.43
N SER A 256 14.82 -31.70 4.89
CA SER A 256 15.21 -31.06 6.15
C SER A 256 14.97 -32.00 7.34
N THR A 257 15.94 -32.06 8.25
CA THR A 257 15.90 -32.88 9.47
C THR A 257 15.34 -32.16 10.70
N ALA A 258 14.91 -30.91 10.56
CA ALA A 258 14.39 -30.10 11.66
C ALA A 258 13.07 -30.65 12.23
N VAL A 259 12.85 -30.47 13.54
CA VAL A 259 11.62 -30.89 14.23
C VAL A 259 10.39 -30.08 13.79
N HIS A 260 10.60 -28.80 13.48
CA HIS A 260 9.62 -27.88 12.90
C HIS A 260 10.34 -26.82 12.06
N ARG A 261 9.62 -26.21 11.13
CA ARG A 261 10.16 -25.32 10.11
C ARG A 261 9.32 -24.05 10.00
N HIS A 262 9.95 -22.95 9.63
CA HIS A 262 9.32 -21.64 9.42
C HIS A 262 9.58 -21.16 8.00
N LEU A 263 8.54 -20.82 7.25
CA LEU A 263 8.65 -20.06 6.01
C LEU A 263 8.17 -18.63 6.29
N VAL A 264 9.11 -17.70 6.37
CA VAL A 264 8.89 -16.30 6.69
C VAL A 264 8.73 -15.52 5.38
N LEU A 265 7.63 -14.79 5.24
CA LEU A 265 7.34 -13.94 4.09
C LEU A 265 7.29 -12.47 4.52
N GLU A 266 8.35 -11.70 4.26
CA GLU A 266 8.34 -10.24 4.45
C GLU A 266 7.66 -9.53 3.26
N GLU A 267 6.75 -8.62 3.58
CA GLU A 267 6.05 -7.73 2.65
C GLU A 267 5.33 -8.49 1.51
N ALA A 268 4.69 -9.59 1.89
CA ALA A 268 4.19 -10.63 0.99
C ALA A 268 3.05 -10.22 0.05
N TRP A 269 2.53 -8.98 0.12
CA TRP A 269 1.38 -8.53 -0.66
C TRP A 269 1.61 -8.65 -2.18
N GLN A 270 2.79 -8.24 -2.67
CA GLN A 270 3.17 -8.37 -4.09
C GLN A 270 3.11 -9.83 -4.58
N ILE A 271 3.42 -10.77 -3.69
CA ILE A 271 3.45 -12.20 -3.95
C ILE A 271 2.01 -12.76 -4.01
N LEU A 272 1.13 -12.26 -3.15
CA LEU A 272 -0.25 -12.72 -2.97
C LEU A 272 -1.21 -12.21 -4.05
N LEU A 273 -0.87 -11.12 -4.73
CA LEU A 273 -1.59 -10.61 -5.90
C LEU A 273 -1.42 -11.50 -7.15
N SER A 274 -0.38 -12.34 -7.22
CA SER A 274 -0.21 -13.33 -8.31
C SER A 274 -1.12 -14.55 -8.08
N PRO A 275 -2.04 -14.89 -9.00
CA PRO A 275 -2.94 -16.04 -8.81
C PRO A 275 -2.20 -17.37 -8.59
N ALA A 276 -1.14 -17.63 -9.37
CA ALA A 276 -0.38 -18.87 -9.30
C ALA A 276 0.40 -18.99 -7.97
N THR A 277 0.96 -17.89 -7.48
CA THR A 277 1.73 -17.90 -6.22
C THR A 277 0.79 -17.88 -5.00
N SER A 278 -0.35 -17.19 -5.09
CA SER A 278 -1.41 -17.22 -4.07
C SER A 278 -1.97 -18.64 -3.87
N GLU A 279 -2.22 -19.39 -4.94
CA GLU A 279 -2.66 -20.79 -4.85
C GLU A 279 -1.61 -21.70 -4.20
N LEU A 280 -0.32 -21.46 -4.47
CA LEU A 280 0.79 -22.17 -3.84
C LEU A 280 0.89 -21.87 -2.33
N ILE A 281 0.86 -20.60 -1.93
CA ILE A 281 0.90 -20.20 -0.51
C ILE A 281 -0.34 -20.73 0.23
N GLN A 282 -1.52 -20.65 -0.36
CA GLN A 282 -2.74 -21.25 0.23
C GLN A 282 -2.63 -22.77 0.40
N ARG A 283 -1.99 -23.47 -0.55
CA ARG A 283 -1.73 -24.91 -0.43
C ARG A 283 -0.75 -25.21 0.70
N LEU A 284 0.32 -24.44 0.84
CA LEU A 284 1.27 -24.53 1.96
C LEU A 284 0.57 -24.28 3.30
N LEU A 285 -0.26 -23.23 3.43
CA LEU A 285 -1.05 -22.96 4.63
C LEU A 285 -1.99 -24.11 5.00
N LYS A 286 -2.75 -24.64 4.03
CA LYS A 286 -3.70 -25.75 4.26
C LYS A 286 -3.00 -27.05 4.66
N ASN A 287 -1.75 -27.24 4.22
CA ASN A 287 -0.94 -28.42 4.51
C ASN A 287 0.11 -28.22 5.62
N SER A 288 0.24 -27.03 6.21
CA SER A 288 1.38 -26.65 7.06
C SER A 288 1.57 -27.60 8.26
N ARG A 289 0.47 -27.97 8.92
CA ARG A 289 0.40 -29.04 9.94
C ARG A 289 1.03 -30.37 9.51
N LYS A 290 0.80 -30.83 8.27
CA LYS A 290 1.31 -32.12 7.77
C LYS A 290 2.80 -32.06 7.41
N ALA A 291 3.31 -30.86 7.13
CA ALA A 291 4.69 -30.63 6.74
C ALA A 291 5.61 -30.23 7.92
N SER A 292 5.08 -30.16 9.15
CA SER A 292 5.73 -29.51 10.30
C SER A 292 6.28 -28.12 9.92
N LEU A 293 5.38 -27.30 9.37
CA LEU A 293 5.67 -25.96 8.86
C LEU A 293 4.78 -24.92 9.57
N SER A 294 5.35 -23.78 9.91
CA SER A 294 4.65 -22.52 10.13
C SER A 294 4.89 -21.60 8.93
N LEU A 295 3.83 -21.00 8.39
CA LEU A 295 3.99 -19.79 7.59
C LEU A 295 3.94 -18.59 8.54
N ASP A 296 4.95 -17.74 8.51
CA ASP A 296 5.02 -16.52 9.30
C ASP A 296 5.03 -15.32 8.33
N VAL A 297 3.88 -14.66 8.17
CA VAL A 297 3.70 -13.57 7.21
C VAL A 297 3.83 -12.23 7.91
N VAL A 298 4.67 -11.34 7.41
CA VAL A 298 4.90 -10.00 7.96
C VAL A 298 4.54 -8.95 6.91
N MET A 299 3.67 -7.99 7.26
CA MET A 299 3.17 -6.97 6.33
C MET A 299 2.85 -5.65 7.04
N HIS A 300 2.80 -4.54 6.31
CA HIS A 300 2.48 -3.24 6.87
C HIS A 300 0.98 -3.05 7.16
N THR A 301 0.11 -3.22 6.16
CA THR A 301 -1.34 -3.08 6.31
C THR A 301 -2.09 -4.26 5.69
N LEU A 302 -3.35 -4.42 6.07
CA LEU A 302 -4.29 -5.32 5.40
C LEU A 302 -4.81 -4.73 4.08
N SER A 303 -4.87 -3.39 3.98
CA SER A 303 -5.18 -2.67 2.75
C SER A 303 -4.24 -3.04 1.58
N ASP A 304 -2.97 -3.36 1.86
CA ASP A 304 -1.99 -3.82 0.84
C ASP A 304 -2.38 -5.14 0.14
N LEU A 305 -3.21 -5.97 0.77
CA LEU A 305 -3.63 -7.27 0.23
C LEU A 305 -4.72 -7.17 -0.84
N GLY A 306 -5.43 -6.04 -0.93
CA GLY A 306 -6.64 -5.92 -1.75
C GLY A 306 -7.76 -6.86 -1.30
N ASP A 307 -8.73 -7.12 -2.18
CA ASP A 307 -9.92 -7.93 -1.86
C ASP A 307 -9.81 -9.42 -2.24
N GLY A 308 -10.59 -10.24 -1.55
CA GLY A 308 -10.76 -11.66 -1.85
C GLY A 308 -9.65 -12.57 -1.30
N ARG A 309 -9.03 -13.37 -2.18
CA ARG A 309 -8.17 -14.52 -1.81
C ARG A 309 -6.97 -14.17 -0.92
N ALA A 310 -6.53 -12.91 -0.94
CA ALA A 310 -5.42 -12.42 -0.12
C ALA A 310 -5.87 -12.16 1.33
N GLN A 311 -7.11 -11.68 1.56
CA GLN A 311 -7.69 -11.57 2.90
C GLN A 311 -8.03 -12.94 3.51
N ASP A 312 -8.40 -13.92 2.68
CA ASP A 312 -8.57 -15.32 3.13
C ASP A 312 -7.29 -15.89 3.77
N LEU A 313 -6.11 -15.39 3.38
CA LEU A 313 -4.83 -15.74 3.97
C LEU A 313 -4.76 -15.40 5.47
N ALA A 314 -5.18 -14.17 5.81
CA ALA A 314 -5.18 -13.68 7.18
C ALA A 314 -6.15 -14.48 8.07
N ARG A 315 -7.26 -14.95 7.50
CA ARG A 315 -8.22 -15.84 8.18
C ARG A 315 -7.66 -17.25 8.48
N LEU A 316 -6.61 -17.69 7.78
CA LEU A 316 -5.93 -18.97 8.00
C LEU A 316 -4.80 -18.91 9.06
N CYS A 317 -4.47 -17.70 9.53
CA CYS A 317 -3.52 -17.46 10.61
C CYS A 317 -4.27 -17.42 11.95
N GLU A 318 -4.00 -18.38 12.83
CA GLU A 318 -4.61 -18.42 14.17
C GLU A 318 -3.80 -17.65 15.21
N VAL A 319 -2.53 -17.36 14.92
CA VAL A 319 -1.68 -16.44 15.68
C VAL A 319 -1.59 -15.13 14.90
N ALA A 320 -1.87 -14.01 15.55
CA ALA A 320 -1.66 -12.70 14.97
C ALA A 320 -1.05 -11.74 16.00
N HIS A 321 -0.14 -10.87 15.57
CA HIS A 321 0.38 -9.76 16.37
C HIS A 321 0.27 -8.46 15.60
N VAL A 322 -0.54 -7.53 16.12
CA VAL A 322 -0.88 -6.27 15.48
C VAL A 322 -0.26 -5.12 16.27
N GLY A 323 0.84 -4.58 15.76
CA GLY A 323 1.45 -3.35 16.26
C GLY A 323 0.64 -2.11 15.87
N ARG A 324 1.20 -0.92 16.14
CA ARG A 324 0.49 0.36 15.89
C ARG A 324 0.04 0.51 14.43
N LEU A 325 -1.25 0.81 14.24
CA LEU A 325 -1.90 1.12 12.96
C LEU A 325 -2.82 2.35 13.11
N GLY A 326 -3.19 2.98 11.98
CA GLY A 326 -4.18 4.06 12.00
C GLY A 326 -5.58 3.57 12.44
N PRO A 327 -6.47 4.46 12.94
CA PRO A 327 -7.77 4.04 13.49
C PRO A 327 -8.68 3.27 12.51
N GLU A 328 -8.70 3.67 11.24
CA GLU A 328 -9.51 3.02 10.20
C GLU A 328 -8.98 1.60 9.89
N GLU A 329 -7.68 1.51 9.62
CA GLU A 329 -6.98 0.23 9.39
C GLU A 329 -7.12 -0.71 10.60
N ALA A 330 -7.01 -0.19 11.83
CA ALA A 330 -7.22 -0.96 13.06
C ALA A 330 -8.64 -1.55 13.16
N ALA A 331 -9.66 -0.83 12.67
CA ALA A 331 -11.04 -1.32 12.63
C ALA A 331 -11.23 -2.42 11.57
N ILE A 332 -10.60 -2.30 10.39
CA ILE A 332 -10.59 -3.33 9.34
C ILE A 332 -9.92 -4.60 9.85
N VAL A 333 -8.68 -4.47 10.35
CA VAL A 333 -7.89 -5.56 10.95
C VAL A 333 -8.65 -6.23 12.09
N GLY A 334 -9.22 -5.42 12.98
CA GLY A 334 -9.99 -5.89 14.12
C GLY A 334 -11.22 -6.69 13.73
N THR A 335 -11.95 -6.23 12.71
CA THR A 335 -13.12 -6.94 12.18
C THR A 335 -12.72 -8.26 11.53
N LEU A 336 -11.65 -8.27 10.72
CA LEU A 336 -11.17 -9.47 10.03
C LEU A 336 -10.68 -10.55 10.99
N LEU A 337 -9.92 -10.16 12.01
CA LEU A 337 -9.35 -11.06 13.02
C LEU A 337 -10.33 -11.39 14.16
N GLY A 338 -11.50 -10.75 14.23
CA GLY A 338 -12.46 -10.92 15.34
C GLY A 338 -11.93 -10.42 16.68
N LEU A 339 -11.18 -9.32 16.68
CA LEU A 339 -10.66 -8.69 17.91
C LEU A 339 -11.80 -8.01 18.69
N PRO A 340 -11.76 -8.04 20.04
CA PRO A 340 -12.71 -7.31 20.86
C PRO A 340 -12.49 -5.80 20.75
N GLN A 341 -13.57 -5.02 20.84
CA GLN A 341 -13.55 -3.56 20.62
C GLN A 341 -12.49 -2.81 21.45
N TRP A 342 -12.22 -3.26 22.69
CA TRP A 342 -11.20 -2.64 23.54
C TRP A 342 -9.80 -2.76 22.92
N ALA A 343 -9.47 -3.91 22.32
CA ALA A 343 -8.17 -4.14 21.69
C ALA A 343 -8.05 -3.31 20.39
N ILE A 344 -9.12 -3.25 19.61
CA ILE A 344 -9.22 -2.38 18.42
C ILE A 344 -8.94 -0.92 18.78
N SER A 345 -9.57 -0.42 19.84
CA SER A 345 -9.36 0.96 20.32
C SER A 345 -7.96 1.25 20.87
N THR A 346 -7.19 0.22 21.23
CA THR A 346 -5.81 0.38 21.74
C THR A 346 -4.76 0.33 20.63
N ILE A 347 -5.01 -0.32 19.49
CA ILE A 347 -4.03 -0.44 18.39
C ILE A 347 -3.41 0.92 17.99
N PRO A 348 -4.16 2.03 17.84
CA PRO A 348 -3.56 3.31 17.47
C PRO A 348 -2.63 3.93 18.52
N THR A 349 -2.74 3.54 19.79
CA THR A 349 -1.95 4.10 20.90
C THR A 349 -0.75 3.24 21.33
N LEU A 350 -0.50 2.12 20.64
CA LEU A 350 0.62 1.21 20.95
C LEU A 350 1.99 1.87 20.73
N GLY A 351 2.92 1.65 21.67
CA GLY A 351 4.32 2.00 21.51
C GLY A 351 5.09 1.06 20.57
N PRO A 352 6.30 1.41 20.13
CA PRO A 352 7.19 0.51 19.40
C PRO A 352 7.43 -0.78 20.20
N GLY A 353 7.34 -1.95 19.53
CA GLY A 353 7.50 -3.26 20.17
C GLY A 353 6.28 -3.76 20.96
N GLN A 354 5.24 -2.95 21.10
CA GLN A 354 3.95 -3.33 21.69
C GLN A 354 2.96 -3.74 20.60
N ALA A 355 2.27 -4.85 20.80
CA ALA A 355 1.29 -5.38 19.85
C ALA A 355 0.06 -5.95 20.57
N VAL A 356 -1.11 -5.84 19.95
CA VAL A 356 -2.25 -6.70 20.28
C VAL A 356 -1.98 -8.08 19.73
N TRP A 357 -1.90 -9.07 20.61
CA TRP A 357 -1.75 -10.47 20.27
C TRP A 357 -3.10 -11.17 20.28
N LYS A 358 -3.37 -11.97 19.24
CA LYS A 358 -4.44 -12.95 19.20
C LYS A 358 -3.83 -14.34 19.07
N VAL A 359 -4.27 -15.29 19.89
CA VAL A 359 -3.84 -16.69 19.84
C VAL A 359 -5.06 -17.61 19.83
N GLY A 360 -5.18 -18.41 18.77
CA GLY A 360 -6.30 -19.31 18.58
C GLY A 360 -7.62 -18.53 18.44
N PRO A 361 -8.76 -19.09 18.91
CA PRO A 361 -10.08 -18.50 18.68
C PRO A 361 -10.47 -17.37 19.65
N SER A 362 -9.83 -17.25 20.82
CA SER A 362 -10.39 -16.42 21.91
C SER A 362 -9.38 -15.71 22.82
N HIS A 363 -8.10 -16.05 22.82
CA HIS A 363 -7.11 -15.33 23.63
C HIS A 363 -6.70 -14.05 22.90
N VAL A 364 -6.89 -12.90 23.56
CA VAL A 364 -6.40 -11.59 23.12
C VAL A 364 -5.76 -10.86 24.30
N ASP A 365 -4.57 -10.32 24.10
CA ASP A 365 -3.79 -9.58 25.11
C ASP A 365 -2.97 -8.46 24.42
N ILE A 366 -2.40 -7.53 25.17
CA ILE A 366 -1.42 -6.55 24.68
C ILE A 366 -0.06 -6.94 25.22
N ILE A 367 0.86 -7.32 24.34
CA ILE A 367 2.20 -7.79 24.73
C ILE A 367 3.25 -6.78 24.27
N GLU A 368 4.13 -6.40 25.20
CA GLU A 368 5.37 -5.70 24.92
C GLU A 368 6.50 -6.71 24.70
N THR A 369 7.11 -6.68 23.52
CA THR A 369 8.22 -7.59 23.17
C THR A 369 9.47 -7.23 23.97
N VAL A 370 10.00 -8.20 24.72
CA VAL A 370 11.19 -8.00 25.55
C VAL A 370 12.41 -8.56 24.82
N LEU A 371 13.41 -7.72 24.58
CA LEU A 371 14.64 -8.04 23.87
C LEU A 371 15.83 -8.13 24.83
N THR A 372 16.76 -9.04 24.54
CA THR A 372 18.13 -8.93 25.06
C THR A 372 18.91 -7.87 24.29
N GLU A 373 20.05 -7.42 24.84
CA GLU A 373 20.95 -6.46 24.19
C GLU A 373 21.45 -6.97 22.82
N GLU A 374 21.78 -8.26 22.73
CA GLU A 374 22.18 -8.91 21.48
C GLU A 374 21.04 -8.94 20.45
N GLU A 375 19.81 -9.25 20.87
CA GLU A 375 18.64 -9.22 19.98
C GLU A 375 18.31 -7.81 19.51
N ALA A 376 18.40 -6.81 20.39
CA ALA A 376 18.23 -5.42 20.02
C ALA A 376 19.27 -4.97 18.96
N ALA A 377 20.53 -5.39 19.11
CA ALA A 377 21.57 -5.11 18.12
C ALA A 377 21.38 -5.85 16.78
N LEU A 378 20.89 -7.10 16.81
CA LEU A 378 20.64 -7.92 15.61
C LEU A 378 19.34 -7.56 14.86
N THR A 379 18.43 -6.80 15.49
CA THR A 379 17.10 -6.49 14.96
C THR A 379 16.78 -4.99 14.86
N ASP A 380 17.76 -4.13 15.13
CA ASP A 380 17.63 -2.69 14.94
C ASP A 380 17.59 -2.33 13.45
N THR A 381 16.40 -1.93 12.99
CA THR A 381 16.18 -1.43 11.61
C THR A 381 16.01 0.09 11.56
N SER A 382 16.50 0.79 12.59
CA SER A 382 16.44 2.24 12.75
C SER A 382 17.82 2.90 12.83
N SER A 383 18.88 2.09 12.71
CA SER A 383 20.28 2.49 12.91
C SER A 383 20.67 3.71 12.09
N ARG A 384 20.27 3.77 10.81
CA ARG A 384 20.49 4.92 9.92
C ARG A 384 19.79 6.20 10.39
N ARG A 385 18.53 6.11 10.82
CA ARG A 385 17.78 7.27 11.31
C ARG A 385 18.42 7.82 12.58
N ARG A 386 18.82 6.93 13.50
CA ARG A 386 19.52 7.33 14.73
C ARG A 386 20.87 7.98 14.43
N ARG A 387 21.70 7.40 13.57
CA ARG A 387 22.97 8.04 13.14
C ARG A 387 22.76 9.40 12.48
N ALA A 388 21.70 9.58 11.68
CA ALA A 388 21.38 10.87 11.08
C ALA A 388 20.93 11.90 12.14
N GLN A 389 20.16 11.48 13.14
CA GLN A 389 19.76 12.32 14.28
C GLN A 389 20.95 12.65 15.20
N GLU A 390 21.85 11.69 15.45
CA GLU A 390 23.08 11.86 16.23
C GLU A 390 24.06 12.81 15.50
N ALA A 391 24.25 12.65 14.19
CA ALA A 391 25.07 13.57 13.40
C ALA A 391 24.49 14.99 13.35
N ALA A 392 23.16 15.13 13.27
CA ALA A 392 22.50 16.43 13.35
C ALA A 392 22.63 17.06 14.75
N ALA A 393 22.58 16.26 15.82
CA ALA A 393 22.78 16.73 17.19
C ALA A 393 24.23 17.19 17.44
N VAL A 394 25.24 16.43 16.97
CA VAL A 394 26.65 16.83 17.07
C VAL A 394 26.92 18.13 16.29
N GLY A 395 26.36 18.28 15.08
CA GLY A 395 26.49 19.52 14.32
C GLY A 395 25.78 20.72 14.97
N GLN A 396 24.73 20.49 15.78
CA GLN A 396 24.12 21.53 16.61
C GLN A 396 24.97 21.86 17.85
N GLU A 397 25.57 20.86 18.50
CA GLU A 397 26.48 21.07 19.64
C GLU A 397 27.74 21.85 19.22
N GLU A 398 28.37 21.50 18.09
CA GLU A 398 29.51 22.23 17.53
C GLU A 398 29.15 23.68 17.18
N ALA A 399 28.00 23.94 16.54
CA ALA A 399 27.52 25.29 16.25
C ALA A 399 27.27 26.12 17.53
N THR A 400 26.72 25.52 18.59
CA THR A 400 26.54 26.21 19.88
C THR A 400 27.82 26.43 20.67
N ALA A 401 28.88 25.65 20.40
CA ALA A 401 30.19 25.84 21.01
C ALA A 401 30.93 27.04 20.39
N ASP A 402 30.85 27.22 19.07
CA ASP A 402 31.45 28.36 18.37
C ASP A 402 30.73 29.68 18.70
N GLU A 403 29.42 29.68 18.93
CA GLU A 403 28.65 30.86 19.39
C GLU A 403 28.95 31.29 20.85
N HIS A 404 29.72 30.53 21.62
CA HIS A 404 30.09 30.87 23.00
C HIS A 404 31.61 31.06 23.21
N GLY A 405 32.39 31.09 22.12
CA GLY A 405 33.85 31.23 22.15
C GLY A 405 34.39 32.65 21.92
N GLN A 406 33.54 33.65 21.65
CA GLN A 406 33.97 34.99 21.24
C GLN A 406 33.57 36.08 22.24
N ASP A 407 34.35 36.22 23.32
CA ASP A 407 34.37 37.40 24.19
C ASP A 407 35.69 37.44 25.01
N GLU A 408 36.80 37.88 24.39
CA GLU A 408 37.98 38.45 25.08
C GLU A 408 38.96 39.11 24.07
N GLU A 409 38.72 40.37 23.71
CA GLU A 409 39.71 41.23 23.04
C GLU A 409 40.73 41.82 24.04
N PRO A 410 42.01 41.91 23.63
CA PRO A 410 42.86 43.05 23.99
C PRO A 410 43.33 43.81 22.74
N ALA A 411 43.49 45.14 22.90
CA ALA A 411 43.50 46.10 21.80
C ALA A 411 44.88 46.49 21.21
N ASP A 412 44.76 47.14 20.04
CA ASP A 412 45.60 48.19 19.43
C ASP A 412 46.89 47.87 18.61
N ASP A 413 46.87 48.50 17.42
CA ASP A 413 47.92 49.20 16.66
C ASP A 413 48.60 48.61 15.39
N ASP A 414 48.71 49.52 14.41
CA ASP A 414 49.53 49.60 13.18
C ASP A 414 49.15 48.85 11.86
N GLU A 415 48.65 49.64 10.89
CA GLU A 415 48.77 49.49 9.42
C GLU A 415 50.04 50.22 8.90
N PRO A 416 50.46 50.13 7.61
CA PRO A 416 50.29 49.09 6.56
C PRO A 416 51.61 48.72 5.81
N GLU A 417 51.58 47.71 4.92
CA GLU A 417 51.92 47.81 3.46
C GLU A 417 52.08 46.42 2.78
N GLU A 418 51.95 46.40 1.45
CA GLU A 418 51.72 45.20 0.63
C GLU A 418 52.97 44.39 0.27
N GLU A 419 52.89 43.05 0.34
CA GLU A 419 53.51 42.17 -0.67
C GLU A 419 52.49 41.12 -1.14
N LYS A 420 52.21 41.09 -2.45
CA LYS A 420 51.32 40.12 -3.09
C LYS A 420 52.13 38.94 -3.61
N GLU A 421 51.77 37.73 -3.21
CA GLU A 421 51.92 36.55 -4.06
C GLU A 421 50.72 35.62 -3.89
N GLU A 422 50.12 35.20 -5.01
CA GLU A 422 48.80 34.58 -5.09
C GLU A 422 48.86 33.10 -4.72
N GLN A 423 48.07 32.67 -3.72
CA GLN A 423 47.63 31.27 -3.59
C GLN A 423 46.13 31.24 -3.27
N GLU A 424 45.42 30.38 -4.00
CA GLU A 424 43.97 30.45 -4.17
C GLU A 424 43.20 30.21 -2.86
N GLU A 425 42.51 31.26 -2.41
CA GLU A 425 41.50 31.16 -1.36
C GLU A 425 40.31 30.34 -1.88
N TRP A 426 40.04 29.20 -1.25
CA TRP A 426 38.87 28.36 -1.57
C TRP A 426 37.60 28.98 -0.97
N ALA A 427 37.19 30.12 -1.53
CA ALA A 427 35.95 30.81 -1.23
C ALA A 427 34.74 29.98 -1.71
N TRP A 428 34.30 29.03 -0.86
CA TRP A 428 32.97 28.45 -0.98
C TRP A 428 31.94 29.42 -0.41
N GLU A 429 31.53 30.40 -1.23
CA GLU A 429 30.22 31.00 -1.04
C GLU A 429 29.16 29.88 -1.13
N MET A 430 28.37 29.72 -0.06
CA MET A 430 27.20 28.84 -0.10
C MET A 430 26.25 29.31 -1.22
N PRO A 431 25.75 28.41 -2.10
CA PRO A 431 24.76 28.80 -3.09
C PRO A 431 23.52 29.40 -2.39
N PRO A 432 22.95 30.51 -2.87
CA PRO A 432 21.87 31.25 -2.20
C PRO A 432 20.48 30.56 -2.32
N ASN A 433 20.45 29.23 -2.28
CA ASN A 433 19.33 28.40 -2.72
C ASN A 433 18.79 27.43 -1.64
N VAL A 434 19.03 27.67 -0.35
CA VAL A 434 18.14 27.14 0.71
C VAL A 434 16.97 28.12 0.83
N ILE A 435 16.00 28.00 -0.08
CA ILE A 435 14.94 29.00 -0.22
C ILE A 435 13.81 28.68 0.76
N ASP A 436 13.60 29.52 1.79
CA ASP A 436 12.41 29.42 2.64
C ASP A 436 11.16 29.72 1.80
N TRP A 437 10.39 28.68 1.50
CA TRP A 437 9.18 28.77 0.69
C TRP A 437 8.08 29.62 1.33
N HIS A 438 8.03 29.72 2.67
CA HIS A 438 7.13 30.64 3.35
C HIS A 438 7.51 32.09 3.03
N GLU A 439 8.79 32.42 3.09
CA GLU A 439 9.29 33.77 2.79
C GLU A 439 9.07 34.13 1.31
N ARG A 440 9.28 33.19 0.37
CA ARG A 440 8.92 33.41 -1.05
C ARG A 440 7.45 33.79 -1.23
N ALA A 441 6.53 33.06 -0.60
CA ALA A 441 5.10 33.30 -0.74
C ALA A 441 4.72 34.67 -0.16
N ILE A 442 5.28 35.04 0.99
CA ILE A 442 5.09 36.36 1.61
C ILE A 442 5.68 37.47 0.74
N GLN A 443 6.87 37.27 0.17
CA GLN A 443 7.53 38.26 -0.68
C GLN A 443 6.78 38.47 -2.00
N ALA A 444 6.30 37.39 -2.64
CA ALA A 444 5.42 37.49 -3.81
C ALA A 444 4.13 38.27 -3.49
N ALA A 445 3.56 38.10 -2.30
CA ALA A 445 2.39 38.87 -1.86
C ALA A 445 2.72 40.36 -1.64
N ARG A 446 3.86 40.69 -1.00
CA ARG A 446 4.36 42.07 -0.83
C ARG A 446 4.62 42.77 -2.18
N GLU A 447 5.08 42.03 -3.17
CA GLU A 447 5.30 42.50 -4.55
C GLU A 447 4.01 42.53 -5.40
N GLY A 448 2.84 42.29 -4.79
CA GLY A 448 1.53 42.37 -5.43
C GLY A 448 1.15 41.16 -6.31
N ARG A 449 1.99 40.11 -6.36
CA ARG A 449 1.76 38.89 -7.16
C ARG A 449 0.93 37.87 -6.38
N CYS A 450 -0.30 38.27 -6.07
CA CYS A 450 -1.17 37.55 -5.15
C CYS A 450 -1.61 36.14 -5.60
N SER A 451 -1.73 35.88 -6.90
CA SER A 451 -2.00 34.52 -7.40
C SER A 451 -0.80 33.61 -7.19
N GLU A 452 0.41 34.08 -7.52
CA GLU A 452 1.67 33.34 -7.35
C GLU A 452 1.93 33.04 -5.87
N ALA A 453 1.72 34.03 -4.99
CA ALA A 453 1.83 33.86 -3.55
C ALA A 453 0.86 32.79 -3.00
N ALA A 454 -0.38 32.76 -3.49
CA ALA A 454 -1.38 31.78 -3.08
C ALA A 454 -1.04 30.37 -3.60
N ASP A 455 -0.56 30.26 -4.85
CA ASP A 455 -0.16 28.99 -5.45
C ASP A 455 1.07 28.40 -4.76
N LEU A 456 2.09 29.22 -4.47
CA LEU A 456 3.28 28.82 -3.70
C LEU A 456 2.91 28.33 -2.29
N ALA A 457 2.07 29.09 -1.58
CA ALA A 457 1.66 28.71 -0.23
C ALA A 457 0.76 27.44 -0.21
N ALA A 458 -0.08 27.26 -1.22
CA ALA A 458 -0.87 26.04 -1.36
C ALA A 458 -0.05 24.83 -1.87
N LEU A 459 1.10 25.06 -2.52
CA LEU A 459 2.03 23.99 -2.90
C LEU A 459 2.76 23.46 -1.66
N GLY A 460 3.41 24.35 -0.90
CA GLY A 460 4.10 23.98 0.34
C GLY A 460 3.17 23.36 1.39
N GLU A 461 1.96 23.90 1.55
CA GLU A 461 0.94 23.30 2.43
C GLU A 461 0.60 21.85 2.02
N ARG A 462 0.50 21.55 0.71
CA ARG A 462 0.21 20.19 0.24
C ARG A 462 1.40 19.24 0.41
N GLU A 463 2.62 19.74 0.25
CA GLU A 463 3.84 18.98 0.45
C GLU A 463 4.03 18.62 1.93
N ASP A 464 3.86 19.58 2.84
CA ASP A 464 3.96 19.33 4.28
C ASP A 464 2.77 18.53 4.84
N ILE A 465 1.55 18.67 4.28
CA ILE A 465 0.44 17.75 4.59
C ILE A 465 0.75 16.33 4.13
N ALA A 466 1.41 16.13 2.98
CA ALA A 466 1.80 14.80 2.52
C ALA A 466 2.93 14.19 3.36
N ASN A 467 3.86 15.00 3.85
CA ASN A 467 5.02 14.56 4.63
C ASN A 467 4.74 14.40 6.14
N HIS A 468 3.90 15.27 6.72
CA HIS A 468 3.71 15.42 8.17
C HIS A 468 2.24 15.28 8.62
N GLY A 469 1.27 15.40 7.70
CA GLY A 469 -0.16 15.20 7.96
C GLY A 469 -0.96 16.49 8.19
N LEU A 470 -2.29 16.40 8.02
CA LEU A 470 -3.24 17.53 8.00
C LEU A 470 -3.22 18.46 9.23
N ASN A 471 -2.80 17.97 10.40
CA ASN A 471 -2.78 18.72 11.66
C ASN A 471 -1.36 18.87 12.24
N SER A 472 -0.33 18.74 11.41
CA SER A 472 1.06 18.88 11.87
C SER A 472 1.41 20.35 12.17
N PRO A 473 2.41 20.65 13.02
CA PRO A 473 2.90 22.01 13.23
C PRO A 473 3.28 22.73 11.92
N GLU A 474 3.85 21.99 10.97
CA GLU A 474 4.28 22.48 9.65
C GLU A 474 3.07 22.85 8.77
N ALA A 475 2.04 22.00 8.71
CA ALA A 475 0.78 22.31 8.03
C ALA A 475 0.07 23.53 8.66
N VAL A 476 0.07 23.64 10.00
CA VAL A 476 -0.48 24.79 10.73
C VAL A 476 0.33 26.08 10.47
N ARG A 477 1.65 25.97 10.31
CA ARG A 477 2.54 27.08 9.90
C ARG A 477 2.17 27.56 8.50
N TRP A 478 1.89 26.66 7.55
CA TRP A 478 1.40 27.04 6.23
C TRP A 478 0.04 27.73 6.24
N MET A 479 -0.93 27.27 7.05
CA MET A 479 -2.20 27.99 7.20
C MET A 479 -2.00 29.41 7.75
N SER A 480 -1.02 29.60 8.62
CA SER A 480 -0.62 30.92 9.12
C SER A 480 0.03 31.79 8.02
N THR A 481 0.90 31.22 7.19
CA THR A 481 1.45 31.88 5.99
C THR A 481 0.35 32.28 5.00
N ARG A 482 -0.61 31.40 4.73
CA ARG A 482 -1.75 31.68 3.84
C ARG A 482 -2.65 32.81 4.39
N ALA A 483 -2.83 32.88 5.71
CA ALA A 483 -3.52 34.01 6.32
C ALA A 483 -2.77 35.34 6.11
N HIS A 484 -1.43 35.35 6.26
CA HIS A 484 -0.61 36.55 6.04
C HIS A 484 -0.58 36.98 4.55
N VAL A 485 -0.47 36.03 3.63
CA VAL A 485 -0.63 36.27 2.18
C VAL A 485 -2.01 36.88 1.87
N ALA A 486 -3.08 36.36 2.48
CA ALA A 486 -4.42 36.89 2.28
C ALA A 486 -4.62 38.33 2.82
N ASP A 487 -3.95 38.71 3.92
CA ASP A 487 -3.94 40.12 4.38
C ASP A 487 -3.23 41.04 3.38
N LEU A 488 -2.00 40.68 2.97
CA LEU A 488 -1.19 41.44 2.02
C LEU A 488 -1.90 41.59 0.66
N CYS A 489 -2.70 40.60 0.29
CA CYS A 489 -3.51 40.57 -0.92
C CYS A 489 -4.94 41.12 -0.75
N GLY A 490 -5.21 41.88 0.31
CA GLY A 490 -6.46 42.62 0.47
C GLY A 490 -7.71 41.77 0.67
N SER A 491 -7.55 40.53 1.17
CA SER A 491 -8.63 39.55 1.40
C SER A 491 -8.85 39.25 2.90
N PRO A 492 -9.19 40.26 3.73
CA PRO A 492 -9.21 40.13 5.19
C PRO A 492 -10.22 39.10 5.71
N GLY A 493 -11.34 38.87 5.01
CA GLY A 493 -12.30 37.83 5.37
C GLY A 493 -11.72 36.41 5.27
N GLN A 494 -10.91 36.15 4.25
CA GLN A 494 -10.22 34.87 4.07
C GLN A 494 -9.12 34.69 5.12
N ALA A 495 -8.36 35.76 5.41
CA ALA A 495 -7.35 35.75 6.46
C ALA A 495 -7.94 35.51 7.86
N ALA A 496 -9.11 36.10 8.15
CA ALA A 496 -9.85 35.84 9.39
C ALA A 496 -10.34 34.38 9.49
N GLN A 497 -10.86 33.81 8.39
CA GLN A 497 -11.29 32.41 8.35
C GLN A 497 -10.11 31.45 8.57
N LEU A 498 -8.97 31.66 7.91
CA LEU A 498 -7.78 30.82 8.08
C LEU A 498 -7.22 30.89 9.52
N ARG A 499 -7.17 32.08 10.12
CA ARG A 499 -6.82 32.25 11.55
C ARG A 499 -7.78 31.54 12.49
N ALA A 500 -9.09 31.57 12.19
CA ALA A 500 -10.09 30.85 12.97
C ALA A 500 -9.88 29.34 12.88
N THR A 501 -9.57 28.79 11.70
CA THR A 501 -9.22 27.38 11.52
C THR A 501 -7.98 27.00 12.34
N VAL A 502 -6.89 27.78 12.25
CA VAL A 502 -5.67 27.57 13.06
C VAL A 502 -5.99 27.57 14.56
N ALA A 503 -6.84 28.50 15.04
CA ALA A 503 -7.25 28.55 16.44
C ALA A 503 -8.09 27.33 16.89
N HIS A 504 -8.87 26.73 15.98
CA HIS A 504 -9.63 25.49 16.27
C HIS A 504 -8.75 24.23 16.22
N MET A 505 -7.62 24.25 15.52
CA MET A 505 -6.68 23.12 15.41
C MET A 505 -5.78 22.93 16.64
N GLY A 506 -5.81 23.86 17.60
CA GLY A 506 -5.47 23.56 18.99
C GLY A 506 -4.03 23.16 19.27
N ASN A 507 -3.04 23.85 18.68
CA ASN A 507 -1.64 23.72 19.11
C ASN A 507 -0.99 25.10 19.29
N SER A 508 -0.62 25.42 20.54
CA SER A 508 -0.03 26.71 20.93
C SER A 508 1.47 26.53 21.21
N ALA A 509 2.24 26.30 20.15
CA ALA A 509 3.69 26.40 20.13
C ALA A 509 4.10 27.08 18.80
N ASP A 510 5.10 27.95 18.87
CA ASP A 510 5.65 28.75 17.77
C ASP A 510 4.66 29.60 16.95
N ARG A 511 4.35 30.78 17.50
CA ARG A 511 4.06 31.98 16.69
C ARG A 511 5.37 32.63 16.28
N PRO A 512 5.71 32.73 14.99
CA PRO A 512 6.71 33.69 14.54
C PRO A 512 6.16 35.11 14.77
N THR A 513 6.91 35.95 15.47
CA THR A 513 6.56 37.36 15.68
C THR A 513 6.86 38.19 14.43
N TYR A 514 5.93 38.22 13.48
CA TYR A 514 5.91 39.24 12.44
C TYR A 514 5.17 40.47 12.97
N GLU A 515 5.87 41.60 13.12
CA GLU A 515 5.28 42.87 13.52
C GLU A 515 4.33 43.39 12.43
N THR A 516 3.02 43.23 12.63
CA THR A 516 2.02 43.99 11.87
C THR A 516 1.83 45.38 12.50
N PRO A 517 1.98 46.47 11.74
CA PRO A 517 1.67 47.82 12.23
C PRO A 517 0.21 47.90 12.70
N VAL A 518 0.01 48.49 13.88
CA VAL A 518 -1.33 48.69 14.46
C VAL A 518 -2.02 49.84 13.73
N THR A 519 -3.14 49.56 13.08
CA THR A 519 -4.08 50.60 12.61
C THR A 519 -5.33 50.53 13.47
N GLU A 520 -5.58 51.58 14.26
CA GLU A 520 -6.76 51.67 15.13
C GLU A 520 -8.07 51.64 14.32
N TYR A 521 -8.99 50.75 14.70
CA TYR A 521 -10.40 50.87 14.36
C TYR A 521 -11.20 51.12 15.63
N GLY A 522 -11.99 52.19 15.61
CA GLY A 522 -12.77 52.67 16.77
C GLY A 522 -13.92 51.74 17.19
N PRO A 523 -14.58 52.05 18.32
CA PRO A 523 -15.51 51.15 18.97
C PRO A 523 -16.76 50.87 18.13
N GLN A 524 -17.10 49.59 17.97
CA GLN A 524 -18.34 49.15 17.33
C GLN A 524 -19.37 48.73 18.40
N GLU A 525 -20.61 49.20 18.24
CA GLU A 525 -21.70 49.07 19.20
C GLU A 525 -22.24 47.62 19.36
N PRO A 526 -22.91 47.30 20.50
CA PRO A 526 -23.24 45.93 20.87
C PRO A 526 -24.35 45.28 20.03
N ALA A 527 -24.30 43.94 19.95
CA ALA A 527 -25.19 43.11 19.15
C ALA A 527 -26.65 43.10 19.63
N PRO A 528 -27.65 43.09 18.71
CA PRO A 528 -29.03 42.74 19.02
C PRO A 528 -29.24 41.21 19.11
N LEU A 529 -30.10 40.80 20.04
CA LEU A 529 -30.57 39.42 20.22
C LEU A 529 -31.74 39.07 19.25
N PRO A 530 -32.06 37.77 19.04
CA PRO A 530 -32.90 37.33 17.92
C PRO A 530 -34.42 37.40 18.17
N ALA A 531 -35.19 37.39 17.09
CA ALA A 531 -36.65 37.18 17.07
C ALA A 531 -37.05 36.30 15.88
N ALA A 532 -38.22 35.67 15.96
CA ALA A 532 -38.61 34.50 15.16
C ALA A 532 -39.80 34.73 14.20
N ASP A 533 -39.97 33.72 13.33
CA ASP A 533 -41.19 33.22 12.65
C ASP A 533 -41.92 34.02 11.55
N ASP A 534 -42.53 33.18 10.69
CA ASP A 534 -43.62 33.36 9.71
C ASP A 534 -43.44 34.32 8.51
N ASP A 535 -43.95 34.08 7.30
CA ASP A 535 -44.52 32.95 6.55
C ASP A 535 -44.94 33.56 5.17
N THR A 536 -45.18 32.73 4.16
CA THR A 536 -45.97 32.99 2.94
C THR A 536 -45.51 33.97 1.83
N SER A 537 -45.43 33.37 0.64
CA SER A 537 -46.08 33.81 -0.62
C SER A 537 -45.38 34.70 -1.67
N SER A 538 -45.38 34.16 -2.90
CA SER A 538 -45.26 34.83 -4.22
C SER A 538 -46.61 35.55 -4.58
N PRO A 539 -46.83 36.23 -5.75
CA PRO A 539 -46.11 36.11 -7.03
C PRO A 539 -46.01 37.32 -8.03
N ALA A 540 -45.13 37.14 -9.03
CA ALA A 540 -45.26 37.47 -10.47
C ALA A 540 -45.99 38.75 -10.98
N ARG A 541 -45.35 39.45 -11.95
CA ARG A 541 -45.70 39.38 -13.41
C ARG A 541 -44.84 40.25 -14.34
N ARG A 542 -44.10 39.56 -15.22
CA ARG A 542 -44.09 39.67 -16.72
C ARG A 542 -44.21 41.04 -17.40
N ARG A 543 -43.21 41.36 -18.25
CA ARG A 543 -43.42 41.78 -19.66
C ARG A 543 -42.45 41.04 -20.62
N ILE A 544 -42.77 41.12 -21.91
CA ILE A 544 -42.53 40.17 -23.03
C ILE A 544 -42.73 41.02 -24.32
N LEU A 545 -42.05 40.93 -25.47
CA LEU A 545 -40.97 40.12 -26.11
C LEU A 545 -40.42 41.02 -27.29
N PRO A 546 -39.73 40.60 -28.38
CA PRO A 546 -38.68 39.58 -28.62
C PRO A 546 -37.45 40.09 -29.46
N ALA A 547 -36.42 39.23 -29.57
CA ALA A 547 -35.56 38.94 -30.75
C ALA A 547 -34.59 39.96 -31.42
N ALA A 548 -33.31 39.52 -31.44
CA ALA A 548 -32.33 39.54 -32.55
C ALA A 548 -31.62 40.84 -33.01
N LEU A 549 -30.32 40.94 -32.73
CA LEU A 549 -29.25 40.71 -33.73
C LEU A 549 -27.84 40.64 -33.08
N THR A 550 -26.86 40.12 -33.82
CA THR A 550 -25.52 39.69 -33.36
C THR A 550 -24.38 40.62 -33.77
N VAL A 551 -23.23 40.44 -33.10
CA VAL A 551 -21.82 40.76 -33.47
C VAL A 551 -21.16 42.01 -32.85
N GLY A 552 -20.02 41.75 -32.17
CA GLY A 552 -18.96 42.72 -31.83
C GLY A 552 -18.67 42.82 -30.32
N ALA A 553 -17.46 42.59 -29.82
CA ALA A 553 -16.28 41.98 -30.42
C ALA A 553 -15.36 41.36 -29.34
N LEU A 554 -14.53 40.42 -29.79
CA LEU A 554 -13.21 40.07 -29.27
C LEU A 554 -12.46 41.29 -28.70
N GLY A 555 -11.80 41.12 -27.54
CA GLY A 555 -10.94 42.16 -26.95
C GLY A 555 -9.72 41.65 -26.17
N LEU A 556 -9.80 40.50 -25.48
CA LEU A 556 -8.76 40.07 -24.53
C LEU A 556 -8.14 38.68 -24.79
N ALA A 557 -8.62 37.91 -25.78
CA ALA A 557 -8.02 36.62 -26.14
C ALA A 557 -6.81 36.74 -27.12
N LEU A 558 -6.65 37.86 -27.81
CA LEU A 558 -5.61 38.04 -28.85
C LEU A 558 -4.22 38.40 -28.30
N ALA A 559 -4.11 38.82 -27.04
CA ALA A 559 -2.84 39.26 -26.45
C ALA A 559 -1.91 38.10 -26.03
N PHE A 560 -2.46 36.91 -25.74
CA PHE A 560 -1.65 35.76 -25.27
C PHE A 560 -1.20 34.84 -26.42
N VAL A 561 -1.98 34.75 -27.50
CA VAL A 561 -1.68 33.92 -28.68
C VAL A 561 -0.46 34.43 -29.46
N TRP A 562 -0.09 35.71 -29.32
CA TRP A 562 1.01 36.31 -30.07
C TRP A 562 2.42 36.05 -29.49
N ALA A 563 2.51 35.38 -28.33
CA ALA A 563 3.78 35.21 -27.62
C ALA A 563 4.43 33.82 -27.72
N ASN A 564 3.73 32.78 -28.20
CA ASN A 564 4.30 31.42 -28.21
C ASN A 564 3.71 30.46 -29.28
N PRO A 565 4.09 30.59 -30.58
CA PRO A 565 3.46 29.85 -31.68
C PRO A 565 3.69 28.33 -31.67
N GLY A 566 4.71 27.82 -30.96
CA GLY A 566 5.00 26.39 -30.86
C GLY A 566 4.33 25.68 -29.68
N GLY A 567 3.71 26.42 -28.76
CA GLY A 567 3.13 25.87 -27.53
C GLY A 567 1.82 25.12 -27.76
N GLU A 568 0.97 25.60 -28.67
CA GLU A 568 -0.36 25.00 -28.87
C GLU A 568 -0.31 23.62 -29.52
N GLU A 569 0.62 23.37 -30.45
CA GLU A 569 0.76 22.04 -31.07
C GLU A 569 1.35 21.02 -30.08
N ALA A 570 2.38 21.41 -29.32
CA ALA A 570 2.98 20.55 -28.30
C ALA A 570 2.02 20.25 -27.14
N GLN A 571 1.24 21.24 -26.68
CA GLN A 571 0.24 21.02 -25.63
C GLN A 571 -0.99 20.27 -26.14
N ARG A 572 -1.43 20.47 -27.39
CA ARG A 572 -2.47 19.61 -27.98
C ARG A 572 -1.97 18.18 -28.14
N GLN A 573 -0.78 17.96 -28.68
CA GLN A 573 -0.18 16.63 -28.77
C GLN A 573 -0.05 15.98 -27.39
N GLN A 574 0.49 16.65 -26.36
CA GLN A 574 0.57 16.05 -25.02
C GLN A 574 -0.80 15.78 -24.37
N ARG A 575 -1.81 16.63 -24.63
CA ARG A 575 -3.16 16.44 -24.07
C ARG A 575 -3.91 15.34 -24.82
N ASP A 576 -3.76 15.27 -26.13
CA ASP A 576 -4.32 14.23 -26.99
C ASP A 576 -3.60 12.89 -26.75
N GLU A 577 -2.28 12.87 -26.48
CA GLU A 577 -1.52 11.68 -26.08
C GLU A 577 -1.94 11.18 -24.68
N LYS A 578 -2.01 12.05 -23.67
CA LYS A 578 -2.50 11.66 -22.34
C LYS A 578 -3.95 11.17 -22.36
N THR A 579 -4.82 11.77 -23.19
CA THR A 579 -6.23 11.37 -23.30
C THR A 579 -6.43 10.18 -24.26
N ALA A 580 -5.47 9.92 -25.16
CA ALA A 580 -5.46 8.71 -25.99
C ALA A 580 -4.96 7.48 -25.24
N ALA A 581 -4.04 7.65 -24.27
CA ALA A 581 -3.39 6.56 -23.54
C ALA A 581 -4.26 5.91 -22.44
N ALA A 582 -5.18 6.65 -21.83
CA ALA A 582 -6.10 6.10 -20.82
C ALA A 582 -7.41 5.62 -21.47
N TYR A 583 -7.57 4.30 -21.57
CA TYR A 583 -8.85 3.65 -21.84
C TYR A 583 -8.95 2.44 -20.93
N GLU A 584 -9.52 2.65 -19.74
CA GLU A 584 -9.68 1.57 -18.75
C GLU A 584 -10.62 0.49 -19.25
N GLY A 585 -11.63 0.84 -20.05
CA GLY A 585 -12.55 -0.13 -20.67
C GLY A 585 -13.46 -0.86 -19.68
N GLN A 586 -13.38 -0.52 -18.39
CA GLN A 586 -14.26 -0.98 -17.32
C GLN A 586 -14.55 0.22 -16.42
N ALA A 587 -15.74 0.25 -15.82
CA ALA A 587 -16.13 1.21 -14.80
C ALA A 587 -17.09 0.55 -13.81
N SER A 588 -17.03 0.91 -12.53
CA SER A 588 -17.86 0.27 -11.50
C SER A 588 -18.32 1.24 -10.41
N ALA A 589 -19.42 0.88 -9.74
CA ALA A 589 -20.03 1.66 -8.66
C ALA A 589 -20.64 0.74 -7.59
N VAL A 590 -20.22 0.90 -6.33
CA VAL A 590 -20.93 0.31 -5.18
C VAL A 590 -22.15 1.18 -4.83
N LEU A 591 -23.29 0.53 -4.62
CA LEU A 591 -24.60 1.14 -4.40
C LEU A 591 -25.30 0.50 -3.20
N ASP A 592 -25.73 1.30 -2.23
CA ASP A 592 -26.86 0.95 -1.35
C ASP A 592 -28.13 1.59 -1.92
N ILE A 593 -29.15 0.76 -2.19
CA ILE A 593 -30.49 1.16 -2.58
C ILE A 593 -31.50 0.22 -1.89
N ASP A 594 -32.40 0.79 -1.06
CA ASP A 594 -33.43 0.05 -0.32
C ASP A 594 -32.88 -0.91 0.76
N GLY A 595 -31.69 -0.63 1.29
CA GLY A 595 -31.02 -1.48 2.30
C GLY A 595 -30.42 -2.73 1.69
N VAL A 596 -29.89 -2.61 0.47
CA VAL A 596 -29.30 -3.70 -0.32
C VAL A 596 -28.05 -3.16 -1.00
N ASP A 597 -26.90 -3.71 -0.60
CA ASP A 597 -25.63 -3.46 -1.25
C ASP A 597 -25.56 -4.17 -2.60
N ALA A 598 -25.15 -3.43 -3.63
CA ALA A 598 -25.10 -3.86 -5.01
C ALA A 598 -23.97 -3.22 -5.80
N ASP A 599 -23.35 -4.01 -6.67
CA ASP A 599 -22.22 -3.63 -7.51
C ASP A 599 -22.71 -3.42 -8.94
N LEU A 600 -22.73 -2.18 -9.42
CA LEU A 600 -22.97 -1.88 -10.84
C LEU A 600 -21.63 -1.91 -11.58
N VAL A 601 -21.50 -2.79 -12.57
CA VAL A 601 -20.28 -2.94 -13.38
C VAL A 601 -20.59 -2.73 -14.85
N ALA A 602 -19.82 -1.87 -15.51
CA ALA A 602 -19.75 -1.69 -16.96
C ALA A 602 -18.43 -2.24 -17.50
N GLU A 603 -18.51 -3.10 -18.51
CA GLU A 603 -17.38 -3.71 -19.20
C GLU A 603 -17.52 -3.44 -20.71
N TRP A 604 -16.65 -2.63 -21.29
CA TRP A 604 -16.62 -2.40 -22.73
C TRP A 604 -15.88 -3.54 -23.43
N THR A 605 -16.47 -4.07 -24.49
CA THR A 605 -15.91 -5.21 -25.22
C THR A 605 -14.58 -4.85 -25.88
N GLY A 606 -13.69 -5.83 -26.07
CA GLY A 606 -12.37 -5.59 -26.70
C GLY A 606 -12.43 -5.08 -28.15
N ASP A 607 -13.54 -5.34 -28.86
CA ASP A 607 -13.86 -4.76 -30.17
C ASP A 607 -14.33 -3.28 -30.10
N LYS A 608 -14.61 -2.79 -28.88
CA LYS A 608 -15.12 -1.47 -28.52
C LYS A 608 -16.47 -1.10 -29.13
N GLU A 609 -17.22 -2.08 -29.64
CA GLU A 609 -18.55 -1.86 -30.23
C GLU A 609 -19.70 -1.89 -29.21
N LYS A 610 -19.47 -2.44 -28.01
CA LYS A 610 -20.52 -2.75 -27.03
C LYS A 610 -20.03 -2.48 -25.60
N VAL A 611 -20.98 -2.22 -24.70
CA VAL A 611 -20.78 -2.27 -23.25
C VAL A 611 -21.73 -3.32 -22.66
N ILE A 612 -21.21 -4.12 -21.75
CA ILE A 612 -21.96 -5.10 -20.96
C ILE A 612 -22.12 -4.52 -19.56
N LEU A 613 -23.37 -4.42 -19.10
CA LEU A 613 -23.72 -3.84 -17.81
C LEU A 613 -24.36 -4.91 -16.92
N ARG A 614 -23.83 -5.06 -15.71
CA ARG A 614 -24.28 -6.05 -14.72
C ARG A 614 -24.55 -5.36 -13.39
N LEU A 615 -25.57 -5.81 -12.67
CA LEU A 615 -25.87 -5.38 -11.31
C LEU A 615 -25.79 -6.60 -10.39
N LEU A 616 -24.65 -6.78 -9.72
CA LEU A 616 -24.40 -7.89 -8.82
C LEU A 616 -24.89 -7.52 -7.42
N THR A 617 -25.37 -8.50 -6.66
CA THR A 617 -25.75 -8.33 -5.24
C THR A 617 -25.12 -9.46 -4.44
N SER A 618 -23.83 -9.30 -4.16
CA SER A 618 -22.95 -10.29 -3.54
C SER A 618 -23.51 -10.76 -2.20
N TRP A 619 -24.13 -11.95 -2.19
CA TRP A 619 -24.75 -12.56 -1.00
C TRP A 619 -25.80 -11.68 -0.27
N ALA A 620 -26.61 -10.90 -1.00
CA ALA A 620 -27.74 -10.18 -0.40
C ALA A 620 -29.03 -11.05 -0.33
N PRO A 621 -29.36 -11.70 0.81
CA PRO A 621 -30.58 -12.51 0.95
C PRO A 621 -31.85 -11.66 1.00
N ASP A 622 -31.78 -10.33 0.84
CA ASP A 622 -32.89 -9.41 1.01
C ASP A 622 -33.34 -8.70 -0.30
N ALA A 623 -32.54 -8.78 -1.37
CA ALA A 623 -32.88 -8.25 -2.70
C ALA A 623 -34.03 -9.01 -3.39
N GLN A 624 -35.22 -8.41 -3.48
CA GLN A 624 -36.40 -9.00 -4.12
C GLN A 624 -36.55 -8.63 -5.60
N TYR A 625 -36.06 -7.46 -5.99
CA TYR A 625 -36.19 -6.90 -7.33
C TYR A 625 -34.91 -6.15 -7.74
N LEU A 626 -34.45 -6.38 -8.97
CA LEU A 626 -33.33 -5.67 -9.58
C LEU A 626 -33.70 -5.23 -10.99
N ARG A 627 -33.38 -3.99 -11.35
CA ARG A 627 -33.57 -3.46 -12.70
C ARG A 627 -32.46 -2.50 -13.10
N ILE A 628 -32.01 -2.65 -14.34
CA ILE A 628 -31.08 -1.75 -15.04
C ILE A 628 -31.83 -1.19 -16.25
N ASP A 629 -31.82 0.12 -16.43
CA ASP A 629 -32.32 0.83 -17.60
C ASP A 629 -31.20 1.64 -18.27
N VAL A 630 -31.05 1.50 -19.59
CA VAL A 630 -30.12 2.29 -20.41
C VAL A 630 -30.80 2.67 -21.72
N GLY A 631 -31.09 3.95 -21.90
CA GLY A 631 -31.82 4.44 -23.07
C GLY A 631 -33.21 3.80 -23.19
N ASP A 632 -33.42 3.04 -24.25
CA ASP A 632 -34.66 2.29 -24.54
C ASP A 632 -34.64 0.83 -24.05
N ARG A 633 -33.52 0.37 -23.47
CA ARG A 633 -33.33 -1.03 -23.05
C ARG A 633 -33.44 -1.19 -21.54
N SER A 634 -34.04 -2.29 -21.11
CA SER A 634 -34.16 -2.67 -19.70
C SER A 634 -33.77 -4.13 -19.48
N ALA A 635 -33.04 -4.42 -18.41
CA ALA A 635 -32.89 -5.77 -17.85
C ALA A 635 -33.53 -5.81 -16.46
N ILE A 636 -34.32 -6.84 -16.18
CA ILE A 636 -35.11 -6.95 -14.94
C ILE A 636 -35.01 -8.37 -14.39
N SER A 637 -34.66 -8.47 -13.11
CA SER A 637 -34.72 -9.70 -12.33
C SER A 637 -35.70 -9.54 -11.18
N LYS A 638 -36.44 -10.62 -10.91
CA LYS A 638 -37.28 -10.80 -9.74
C LYS A 638 -36.87 -12.09 -9.04
N ARG A 639 -36.89 -12.11 -7.72
CA ARG A 639 -36.58 -13.32 -6.96
C ARG A 639 -37.66 -14.40 -7.17
N PRO A 640 -37.31 -15.62 -7.59
CA PRO A 640 -38.26 -16.73 -7.66
C PRO A 640 -38.74 -17.17 -6.27
N LYS A 641 -40.00 -17.62 -6.18
CA LYS A 641 -40.59 -18.03 -4.90
C LYS A 641 -39.94 -19.31 -4.38
N GLY A 642 -39.12 -19.19 -3.33
CA GLY A 642 -38.40 -20.30 -2.69
C GLY A 642 -36.91 -20.38 -3.04
N GLU A 643 -36.40 -19.49 -3.89
CA GLU A 643 -34.96 -19.34 -4.13
C GLU A 643 -34.37 -18.28 -3.20
N SER A 644 -33.17 -18.53 -2.66
CA SER A 644 -32.44 -17.60 -1.78
C SER A 644 -31.59 -16.58 -2.54
N ILE A 645 -31.50 -16.69 -3.87
CA ILE A 645 -30.64 -15.88 -4.74
C ILE A 645 -31.50 -15.24 -5.82
N ILE A 646 -31.31 -13.96 -6.07
CA ILE A 646 -31.84 -13.26 -7.25
C ILE A 646 -30.80 -13.31 -8.37
N ARG A 647 -31.24 -13.53 -9.61
CA ARG A 647 -30.33 -13.56 -10.76
C ARG A 647 -29.83 -12.14 -11.06
N THR A 648 -28.53 -11.97 -11.26
CA THR A 648 -27.93 -10.74 -11.82
C THR A 648 -28.63 -10.35 -13.14
N PRO A 649 -29.28 -9.18 -13.24
CA PRO A 649 -29.68 -8.66 -14.54
C PRO A 649 -28.43 -8.19 -15.30
N GLU A 650 -28.34 -8.58 -16.57
CA GLU A 650 -27.29 -8.16 -17.50
C GLU A 650 -27.94 -7.49 -18.71
N ILE A 651 -27.33 -6.41 -19.21
CA ILE A 651 -27.77 -5.71 -20.41
C ILE A 651 -26.59 -5.35 -21.30
N VAL A 652 -26.67 -5.68 -22.59
CA VAL A 652 -25.65 -5.34 -23.60
C VAL A 652 -26.16 -4.18 -24.45
N VAL A 653 -25.37 -3.11 -24.53
CA VAL A 653 -25.72 -1.87 -25.23
C VAL A 653 -24.67 -1.58 -26.31
N PRO A 654 -25.06 -1.33 -27.57
CA PRO A 654 -24.12 -0.96 -28.63
C PRO A 654 -23.61 0.47 -28.40
N VAL A 655 -22.31 0.67 -28.54
CA VAL A 655 -21.62 1.93 -28.30
C VAL A 655 -21.12 2.48 -29.63
N LYS A 656 -21.51 3.72 -29.97
CA LYS A 656 -21.10 4.39 -31.22
C LYS A 656 -19.80 5.18 -31.10
N ASP A 657 -19.56 5.74 -29.93
CA ASP A 657 -18.30 6.36 -29.54
C ASP A 657 -17.80 5.61 -28.30
N PRO A 658 -16.73 4.81 -28.41
CA PRO A 658 -16.28 3.96 -27.32
C PRO A 658 -15.77 4.73 -26.10
N ARG A 659 -15.47 6.03 -26.24
CA ARG A 659 -15.06 6.91 -25.13
C ARG A 659 -16.23 7.66 -24.47
N ALA A 660 -17.44 7.57 -25.01
CA ALA A 660 -18.60 8.24 -24.43
C ALA A 660 -18.99 7.61 -23.08
N GLU A 661 -19.29 8.47 -22.12
CA GLU A 661 -19.84 8.06 -20.82
C GLU A 661 -21.22 7.41 -21.00
N VAL A 662 -21.51 6.36 -20.22
CA VAL A 662 -22.78 5.63 -20.27
C VAL A 662 -23.60 5.94 -19.03
N THR A 663 -24.77 6.55 -19.22
CA THR A 663 -25.73 6.80 -18.14
C THR A 663 -26.62 5.57 -17.94
N VAL A 664 -26.66 5.07 -16.71
CA VAL A 664 -27.36 3.86 -16.30
C VAL A 664 -28.29 4.20 -15.14
N ARG A 665 -29.56 3.84 -15.26
CA ARG A 665 -30.50 3.92 -14.14
C ARG A 665 -30.64 2.56 -13.49
N VAL A 666 -30.35 2.49 -12.20
CA VAL A 666 -30.46 1.29 -11.38
C VAL A 666 -31.64 1.43 -10.43
N ALA A 667 -32.47 0.39 -10.32
CA ALA A 667 -33.55 0.32 -9.34
C ALA A 667 -33.51 -1.02 -8.59
N ILE A 668 -33.59 -0.97 -7.26
CA ILE A 668 -33.49 -2.13 -6.37
C ILE A 668 -34.69 -2.10 -5.42
N GLY A 669 -35.31 -3.25 -5.23
CA GLY A 669 -36.33 -3.47 -4.20
C GLY A 669 -35.79 -4.45 -3.17
N GLY A 670 -35.66 -3.98 -1.93
CA GLY A 670 -35.12 -4.70 -0.79
C GLY A 670 -36.17 -5.53 -0.03
N PRO A 671 -35.94 -5.82 1.26
CA PRO A 671 -36.74 -6.81 2.00
C PRO A 671 -38.19 -6.37 2.27
N THR A 672 -38.50 -5.07 2.18
CA THR A 672 -39.85 -4.52 2.37
C THR A 672 -40.60 -4.27 1.05
N TRP A 673 -39.92 -4.37 -0.09
CA TRP A 673 -40.50 -4.14 -1.41
C TRP A 673 -41.56 -5.19 -1.77
N GLN A 674 -42.58 -4.79 -2.52
CA GLN A 674 -43.68 -5.67 -2.95
C GLN A 674 -43.95 -5.57 -4.44
N GLU A 675 -44.31 -6.69 -5.06
CA GLU A 675 -44.62 -6.74 -6.48
C GLU A 675 -45.80 -5.82 -6.85
N GLY A 676 -45.54 -4.88 -7.76
CA GLY A 676 -46.49 -3.83 -8.17
C GLY A 676 -46.15 -2.44 -7.63
N TYR A 677 -45.28 -2.34 -6.63
CA TYR A 677 -44.79 -1.06 -6.11
C TYR A 677 -43.56 -0.57 -6.88
N ARG A 678 -43.38 0.76 -6.96
CA ARG A 678 -42.21 1.38 -7.59
C ARG A 678 -41.01 1.25 -6.66
N ALA A 679 -39.98 0.52 -7.10
CA ALA A 679 -38.69 0.45 -6.41
C ALA A 679 -38.00 1.85 -6.40
N PRO A 680 -37.25 2.19 -5.34
CA PRO A 680 -36.30 3.30 -5.37
C PRO A 680 -35.23 3.06 -6.45
N TRP A 681 -34.65 4.15 -6.95
CA TRP A 681 -33.74 4.12 -8.07
C TRP A 681 -32.73 5.26 -7.99
N ARG A 682 -31.56 5.08 -8.60
CA ARG A 682 -30.51 6.08 -8.76
C ARG A 682 -30.06 6.09 -10.22
N GLU A 683 -29.52 7.20 -10.69
CA GLU A 683 -28.96 7.32 -12.04
C GLU A 683 -27.47 7.65 -11.94
N ILE A 684 -26.67 6.83 -12.60
CA ILE A 684 -25.23 6.75 -12.43
C ILE A 684 -24.61 6.87 -13.81
N ARG A 685 -23.59 7.71 -13.94
CA ARG A 685 -22.83 7.86 -15.17
C ARG A 685 -21.47 7.17 -15.01
N LEU A 686 -21.12 6.35 -16.00
CA LEU A 686 -19.93 5.50 -15.99
C LEU A 686 -18.97 5.91 -17.12
N SER A 687 -17.72 6.19 -16.78
CA SER A 687 -16.69 6.66 -17.72
C SER A 687 -15.75 5.52 -18.15
N PRO A 688 -15.67 5.16 -19.45
CA PRO A 688 -14.71 4.15 -19.94
C PRO A 688 -13.26 4.65 -20.01
N VAL A 689 -13.05 5.96 -19.84
CA VAL A 689 -11.75 6.63 -19.95
C VAL A 689 -11.05 6.70 -18.59
N THR A 690 -11.82 6.77 -17.49
CA THR A 690 -11.32 7.08 -16.15
C THR A 690 -11.83 6.13 -15.05
N GLY A 691 -12.55 5.05 -15.42
CA GLY A 691 -13.17 4.07 -14.52
C GLY A 691 -14.30 4.58 -13.61
N ALA A 692 -14.36 5.90 -13.42
CA ALA A 692 -15.18 6.57 -12.44
C ALA A 692 -16.68 6.42 -12.70
N ALA A 693 -17.40 6.20 -11.61
CA ALA A 693 -18.84 6.31 -11.53
C ALA A 693 -19.24 7.60 -10.81
N VAL A 694 -20.20 8.34 -11.37
CA VAL A 694 -20.72 9.58 -10.76
C VAL A 694 -22.24 9.51 -10.71
N GLU A 695 -22.84 9.76 -9.55
CA GLU A 695 -24.28 9.89 -9.44
C GLU A 695 -24.77 11.19 -10.08
N THR A 696 -25.70 11.09 -11.03
CA THR A 696 -26.13 12.21 -11.87
C THR A 696 -26.92 13.28 -11.09
N GLU A 697 -27.60 12.91 -10.01
CA GLU A 697 -28.43 13.82 -9.20
C GLU A 697 -27.61 14.60 -8.16
N THR A 698 -26.58 13.98 -7.56
CA THR A 698 -25.75 14.59 -6.51
C THR A 698 -24.41 15.12 -7.01
N GLY A 699 -23.96 14.67 -8.19
CA GLY A 699 -22.61 14.93 -8.70
C GLY A 699 -21.50 14.21 -7.92
N LYS A 700 -21.86 13.32 -6.98
CA LYS A 700 -20.91 12.61 -6.13
C LYS A 700 -20.28 11.43 -6.88
N THR A 701 -18.95 11.37 -6.90
CA THR A 701 -18.22 10.17 -7.33
C THR A 701 -18.52 9.01 -6.37
N LEU A 702 -18.92 7.87 -6.93
CA LEU A 702 -19.19 6.64 -6.19
C LEU A 702 -17.90 5.80 -6.15
N PRO A 703 -17.65 5.05 -5.05
CA PRO A 703 -16.52 4.14 -4.99
C PRO A 703 -16.66 3.02 -6.03
N SER A 704 -15.55 2.67 -6.67
CA SER A 704 -15.43 1.51 -7.55
C SER A 704 -15.47 0.20 -6.75
N THR A 705 -16.01 -0.84 -7.38
CA THR A 705 -16.09 -2.23 -6.90
C THR A 705 -14.79 -2.98 -7.18
#